data_AF-A0A7S3WAX3-F1
#
_entry.id   AF-A0A7S3WAX3-F1
#
_cell.length_a   1.000
_cell.length_b   1.000
_cell.length_c   1.000
_cell.angle_alpha   90.00
_cell.angle_beta   90.00
_cell.angle_gamma   90.00
#
_symmetry.space_group_name_H-M   'P 1'
#
loop_
_entity.id
_entity.type
_entity.pdbx_description
1 polymer ?
#
loop_
_entity_poly.entity_id
_entity_poly.type
_entity_poly.pdbx_seq_one_letter_code
_entity_poly.pdbx_strand_id
1 'polypeptide(L)'
;DAWIMMRTLMNLNLWLAVGLLTPCYGFSLSSAVPCALRSLASTRRPVKLAASQPDYRRFELCRLGESGEIEECQVVDEAGLLEVLGPVAAERVLLDPASAELFFTAPANVSGALPGSPADGAGRFFTLADWQVRQCVDEEVCDLHESVLARALGPQAHEQAAARAAAAAATASDAASSSSASASPASSSSEPESAADGDGGRSSGRYHVHFGAGRLGMGLVVPAISASGIPFAVVQRPKRKWQELFHRASKGTGADQVDIKVNGEVVAHRLEAIAASDGTPDFLPPQALVFGDSTEELLPIVQSATSLSCSLGAAMAKVLTPLLSQLPAAEEGEVPPLLFACENDHDAVVRLGEALEGRVRVVDCMVDRVCTGREVRPDAIAVEAEPWRGSIVPLAPGIGDFSPFCSAVATVPDSQSEAEYLSERKFSLVNGMHTVLAFLTLRCSCDLAAAPDARREYVLLKYSEMAREEQRMCEAWLAVRAARLVDTFGSEALAAWHGCGSAEEAWDELLSFGECVLEERFSCIDDVVSRVLGGGVANRWLTRLRPAQEWASAREEGRRCAAERFDASAAAAEAETLRFLGHAMARFRRRAVERSYHRQVEAEFESDEAAAAWVVAQVEELTRSSRAFCKREVEITHKSLIKEQRKLGGKAKSPRVQAAVEQRRAAFDQLTAARGAPRTPAGGDGDGGGGG
;
A
#
# COMPACT_ATOMS: atom_id res chain seq x y z
N ASP A 1 2.46 33.66 -52.04
CA ASP A 1 2.21 34.94 -51.37
C ASP A 1 0.78 35.48 -51.46
N ALA A 2 -0.25 34.66 -51.22
CA ALA A 2 -1.63 35.15 -51.00
C ALA A 2 -2.45 34.21 -50.09
N TRP A 3 -1.79 33.55 -49.12
CA TRP A 3 -2.45 32.63 -48.19
C TRP A 3 -2.02 32.80 -46.73
N ILE A 4 -1.23 33.83 -46.42
CA ILE A 4 -0.70 34.12 -45.08
C ILE A 4 -1.42 35.30 -44.38
N MET A 5 -2.33 36.02 -45.05
CA MET A 5 -2.97 37.22 -44.46
C MET A 5 -4.38 36.99 -43.88
N MET A 6 -4.92 35.77 -43.94
CA MET A 6 -6.34 35.50 -43.62
C MET A 6 -6.58 34.67 -42.35
N ARG A 7 -5.53 34.36 -41.58
CA ARG A 7 -5.64 33.59 -40.33
C ARG A 7 -5.47 34.43 -39.05
N THR A 8 -5.21 35.73 -39.17
CA THR A 8 -4.93 36.63 -38.02
C THR A 8 -6.09 37.58 -37.70
N LEU A 9 -7.28 37.41 -38.28
CA LEU A 9 -8.38 38.40 -38.18
C LEU A 9 -9.77 37.86 -37.80
N MET A 10 -9.87 36.66 -37.21
CA MET A 10 -11.18 36.14 -36.74
C MET A 10 -11.12 35.43 -35.38
N ASN A 11 -10.57 36.08 -34.35
CA ASN A 11 -10.93 35.82 -32.94
C ASN A 11 -10.60 37.01 -32.02
N LEU A 12 -10.91 38.22 -32.49
CA LEU A 12 -10.95 39.43 -31.67
C LEU A 12 -12.29 40.10 -31.94
N ASN A 13 -13.32 39.76 -31.16
CA ASN A 13 -14.52 40.58 -30.93
C ASN A 13 -15.50 39.84 -30.01
N LEU A 14 -15.34 40.00 -28.70
CA LEU A 14 -16.49 40.05 -27.80
C LEU A 14 -16.18 40.82 -26.51
N TRP A 15 -15.76 42.07 -26.62
CA TRP A 15 -15.85 43.06 -25.54
C TRP A 15 -16.12 44.44 -26.17
N LEU A 16 -17.38 44.90 -26.11
CA LEU A 16 -17.80 46.30 -25.84
C LEU A 16 -19.23 46.59 -26.33
N ALA A 17 -20.18 46.48 -25.41
CA ALA A 17 -21.37 47.34 -25.25
C ALA A 17 -21.94 46.93 -23.87
N VAL A 18 -21.82 47.71 -22.80
CA VAL A 18 -22.44 49.02 -22.55
C VAL A 18 -21.65 49.74 -21.46
N GLY A 19 -21.15 50.95 -21.74
CA GLY A 19 -20.76 51.96 -20.73
C GLY A 19 -22.01 52.65 -20.16
N LEU A 20 -22.04 53.46 -19.12
CA LEU A 20 -21.07 54.27 -18.38
C LEU A 20 -21.88 54.82 -17.18
N LEU A 21 -21.24 55.02 -16.01
CA LEU A 21 -21.32 56.22 -15.13
C LEU A 21 -20.89 55.89 -13.67
N THR A 22 -19.74 56.45 -13.29
CA THR A 22 -19.15 56.69 -11.95
C THR A 22 -19.99 57.64 -11.06
N PRO A 23 -19.62 57.98 -9.78
CA PRO A 23 -18.69 57.36 -8.80
C PRO A 23 -19.19 57.37 -7.30
N CYS A 24 -18.36 56.82 -6.39
CA CYS A 24 -18.22 57.10 -4.94
C CYS A 24 -19.41 56.89 -3.97
N TYR A 25 -19.26 56.00 -2.98
CA TYR A 25 -19.35 56.23 -1.51
C TYR A 25 -19.31 54.89 -0.77
N GLY A 26 -18.59 54.82 0.35
CA GLY A 26 -18.56 53.64 1.23
C GLY A 26 -19.81 53.51 2.08
N PHE A 27 -20.15 52.28 2.50
CA PHE A 27 -20.54 51.92 3.87
C PHE A 27 -20.68 50.40 4.02
N SER A 28 -20.60 50.00 5.29
CA SER A 28 -20.58 48.67 5.90
C SER A 28 -21.93 47.92 5.92
N LEU A 29 -21.88 46.67 6.44
CA LEU A 29 -22.94 45.77 6.93
C LEU A 29 -23.59 44.87 5.85
N SER A 30 -23.48 43.53 5.89
CA SER A 30 -23.90 42.53 6.91
C SER A 30 -25.10 41.74 6.39
N SER A 31 -25.05 40.43 6.65
CA SER A 31 -26.16 39.47 6.83
C SER A 31 -26.89 38.83 5.62
N ALA A 32 -26.83 37.49 5.65
CA ALA A 32 -27.91 36.50 5.48
C ALA A 32 -28.45 36.13 4.07
N VAL A 33 -28.01 34.97 3.53
CA VAL A 33 -28.71 33.64 3.55
C VAL A 33 -30.25 33.65 3.30
N PRO A 34 -30.91 32.65 2.63
CA PRO A 34 -30.53 31.69 1.57
C PRO A 34 -31.68 31.35 0.56
N CYS A 35 -31.46 30.30 -0.26
CA CYS A 35 -32.45 29.34 -0.81
C CYS A 35 -33.47 29.82 -1.86
N ALA A 36 -33.46 29.18 -3.05
CA ALA A 36 -34.44 28.14 -3.39
C ALA A 36 -34.45 27.75 -4.89
N LEU A 37 -34.29 26.44 -5.13
CA LEU A 37 -35.13 25.58 -5.97
C LEU A 37 -35.33 25.84 -7.48
N ARG A 38 -34.78 24.87 -8.23
CA ARG A 38 -35.46 23.93 -9.13
C ARG A 38 -36.30 24.44 -10.31
N SER A 39 -35.95 23.81 -11.44
CA SER A 39 -36.81 23.25 -12.48
C SER A 39 -37.26 24.19 -13.58
N LEU A 40 -36.85 23.87 -14.81
CA LEU A 40 -37.81 23.52 -15.86
C LEU A 40 -37.11 22.78 -16.99
N ALA A 41 -37.55 21.55 -17.20
CA ALA A 41 -37.26 20.75 -18.37
C ALA A 41 -38.16 21.15 -19.55
N SER A 42 -37.63 20.88 -20.75
CA SER A 42 -38.36 20.55 -22.00
C SER A 42 -38.94 21.71 -22.82
N THR A 43 -38.37 21.92 -24.02
CA THR A 43 -39.00 21.42 -25.27
C THR A 43 -38.07 21.51 -26.50
N ARG A 44 -37.77 20.32 -27.04
CA ARG A 44 -37.29 19.83 -28.35
C ARG A 44 -37.19 20.79 -29.57
N ARG A 45 -36.12 20.65 -30.38
CA ARG A 45 -36.04 19.84 -31.65
C ARG A 45 -34.65 19.95 -32.36
N PRO A 46 -34.31 19.05 -33.32
CA PRO A 46 -32.98 18.42 -33.37
C PRO A 46 -32.12 18.81 -34.58
N VAL A 47 -30.81 18.57 -34.47
CA VAL A 47 -29.87 18.52 -35.61
C VAL A 47 -29.34 17.09 -35.73
N LYS A 48 -29.48 16.50 -36.92
CA LYS A 48 -28.89 15.20 -37.29
C LYS A 48 -27.38 15.38 -37.49
N LEU A 49 -26.58 14.61 -36.75
CA LEU A 49 -25.19 14.33 -37.07
C LEU A 49 -24.98 12.81 -37.07
N ALA A 50 -24.10 12.39 -37.99
CA ALA A 50 -23.91 11.02 -38.42
C ALA A 50 -23.43 10.07 -37.30
N ALA A 51 -23.82 8.81 -37.45
CA ALA A 51 -23.66 7.72 -36.52
C ALA A 51 -22.19 7.42 -36.16
N SER A 52 -21.85 7.59 -34.88
CA SER A 52 -21.14 6.56 -34.13
C SER A 52 -22.15 6.03 -33.13
N GLN A 53 -22.46 4.73 -33.15
CA GLN A 53 -23.33 4.16 -32.13
C GLN A 53 -22.60 4.30 -30.79
N PRO A 54 -23.21 4.93 -29.77
CA PRO A 54 -22.61 4.90 -28.44
C PRO A 54 -22.58 3.44 -27.97
N ASP A 55 -21.45 3.00 -27.43
CA ASP A 55 -21.32 1.70 -26.77
C ASP A 55 -22.27 1.67 -25.56
N TYR A 56 -23.49 1.19 -25.78
CA TYR A 56 -24.43 0.92 -24.69
C TYR A 56 -23.89 -0.26 -23.88
N ARG A 57 -23.72 -0.06 -22.56
CA ARG A 57 -23.36 -1.14 -21.63
C ARG A 57 -24.41 -2.26 -21.72
N ARG A 58 -23.93 -3.50 -21.76
CA ARG A 58 -24.78 -4.70 -21.80
C ARG A 58 -24.63 -5.45 -20.48
N PHE A 59 -25.73 -6.03 -20.02
CA PHE A 59 -25.82 -6.76 -18.76
C PHE A 59 -26.44 -8.13 -19.03
N GLU A 60 -25.85 -9.18 -18.49
CA GLU A 60 -26.40 -10.52 -18.50
C GLU A 60 -27.14 -10.78 -17.19
N LEU A 61 -28.46 -10.99 -17.26
CA LEU A 61 -29.30 -11.35 -16.12
C LEU A 61 -29.65 -12.82 -16.20
N CYS A 62 -29.28 -13.57 -15.17
CA CYS A 62 -29.63 -14.96 -15.01
C CYS A 62 -30.74 -15.11 -13.95
N ARG A 63 -31.82 -15.79 -14.29
CA ARG A 63 -32.89 -16.18 -13.36
C ARG A 63 -32.56 -17.52 -12.73
N LEU A 64 -32.67 -17.57 -11.41
CA LEU A 64 -32.50 -18.77 -10.62
C LEU A 64 -33.86 -19.43 -10.37
N GLY A 65 -33.91 -20.76 -10.49
CA GLY A 65 -35.07 -21.58 -10.12
C GLY A 65 -35.23 -21.75 -8.62
N GLU A 66 -36.25 -22.49 -8.21
CA GLU A 66 -36.54 -22.74 -6.78
C GLU A 66 -35.42 -23.52 -6.07
N SER A 67 -34.68 -24.37 -6.79
CA SER A 67 -33.50 -25.08 -6.29
C SER A 67 -32.19 -24.28 -6.42
N GLY A 68 -32.24 -23.04 -6.90
CA GLY A 68 -31.10 -22.12 -6.99
C GLY A 68 -30.22 -22.29 -8.23
N GLU A 69 -30.58 -23.18 -9.16
CA GLU A 69 -29.96 -23.37 -10.47
C GLU A 69 -30.29 -22.23 -11.43
N ILE A 70 -29.47 -22.03 -12.46
CA ILE A 70 -29.78 -21.06 -13.52
C ILE A 70 -30.82 -21.70 -14.46
N GLU A 71 -32.01 -21.13 -14.52
CA GLU A 71 -33.06 -21.54 -15.46
C GLU A 71 -32.91 -20.84 -16.81
N GLU A 72 -32.61 -19.54 -16.79
CA GLU A 72 -32.58 -18.68 -17.98
C GLU A 72 -31.56 -17.56 -17.81
N CYS A 73 -30.82 -17.20 -18.88
CA CYS A 73 -30.01 -15.98 -18.90
C CYS A 73 -30.37 -15.14 -20.13
N GLN A 74 -30.51 -13.84 -19.93
CA GLN A 74 -30.78 -12.87 -20.98
C GLN A 74 -29.77 -11.71 -20.94
N VAL A 75 -29.32 -11.27 -22.11
CA VAL A 75 -28.48 -10.07 -22.23
C VAL A 75 -29.38 -8.88 -22.54
N VAL A 76 -29.37 -7.88 -21.68
CA VAL A 76 -30.16 -6.65 -21.80
C VAL A 76 -29.26 -5.42 -21.87
N ASP A 77 -29.79 -4.33 -22.41
CA ASP A 77 -29.17 -3.01 -22.30
C ASP A 77 -29.68 -2.26 -21.05
N GLU A 78 -29.26 -1.01 -20.84
CA GLU A 78 -29.68 -0.20 -19.69
C GLU A 78 -31.21 -0.04 -19.59
N ALA A 79 -31.91 0.03 -20.73
CA ALA A 79 -33.36 0.15 -20.76
C ALA A 79 -34.04 -1.16 -20.34
N GLY A 80 -33.55 -2.31 -20.82
CA GLY A 80 -34.02 -3.62 -20.38
C GLY A 80 -33.67 -3.91 -18.91
N LEU A 81 -32.53 -3.41 -18.42
CA LEU A 81 -32.19 -3.49 -17.00
C LEU A 81 -33.17 -2.70 -16.13
N LEU A 82 -33.54 -1.49 -16.55
CA LEU A 82 -34.56 -0.67 -15.90
C LEU A 82 -35.94 -1.33 -15.90
N GLU A 83 -36.30 -2.01 -16.99
CA GLU A 83 -37.58 -2.74 -17.09
C GLU A 83 -37.62 -3.95 -16.14
N VAL A 84 -36.50 -4.68 -16.02
CA VAL A 84 -36.44 -5.91 -15.21
C VAL A 84 -36.24 -5.62 -13.73
N LEU A 85 -35.40 -4.64 -13.36
CA LEU A 85 -35.06 -4.33 -11.97
C LEU A 85 -35.93 -3.23 -11.37
N GLY A 86 -36.62 -2.45 -12.21
CA GLY A 86 -37.25 -1.20 -11.80
C GLY A 86 -36.23 -0.06 -11.59
N PRO A 87 -36.70 1.19 -11.51
CA PRO A 87 -35.86 2.38 -11.56
C PRO A 87 -34.83 2.48 -10.43
N VAL A 88 -35.23 2.15 -9.20
CA VAL A 88 -34.38 2.32 -8.01
C VAL A 88 -33.23 1.31 -7.99
N ALA A 89 -33.50 0.03 -8.30
CA ALA A 89 -32.47 -1.01 -8.28
C ALA A 89 -31.55 -0.91 -9.49
N ALA A 90 -32.08 -0.56 -10.67
CA ALA A 90 -31.27 -0.29 -11.85
C ALA A 90 -30.37 0.94 -11.65
N GLU A 91 -30.85 2.03 -11.05
CA GLU A 91 -30.04 3.22 -10.78
C GLU A 91 -28.81 2.90 -9.91
N ARG A 92 -28.97 2.06 -8.88
CA ARG A 92 -27.83 1.61 -8.05
C ARG A 92 -26.77 0.86 -8.87
N VAL A 93 -27.20 0.01 -9.80
CA VAL A 93 -26.30 -0.77 -10.68
C VAL A 93 -25.64 0.11 -11.74
N LEU A 94 -26.38 1.05 -12.31
CA LEU A 94 -25.86 1.94 -13.36
C LEU A 94 -24.89 2.98 -12.81
N LEU A 95 -25.06 3.40 -11.55
CA LEU A 95 -24.21 4.40 -10.89
C LEU A 95 -22.93 3.81 -10.28
N ASP A 96 -22.85 2.50 -10.06
CA ASP A 96 -21.63 1.85 -9.58
C ASP A 96 -20.78 1.36 -10.77
N PRO A 97 -19.65 2.03 -11.08
CA PRO A 97 -18.79 1.67 -12.20
C PRO A 97 -18.08 0.31 -12.00
N ALA A 98 -18.09 -0.25 -10.79
CA ALA A 98 -17.55 -1.57 -10.45
C ALA A 98 -18.58 -2.71 -10.49
N SER A 99 -19.86 -2.41 -10.76
CA SER A 99 -20.90 -3.41 -10.95
C SER A 99 -20.51 -4.41 -12.04
N ALA A 100 -20.50 -5.71 -11.72
CA ALA A 100 -20.25 -6.75 -12.73
C ALA A 100 -21.35 -6.75 -13.79
N GLU A 101 -21.02 -7.10 -15.04
CA GLU A 101 -22.00 -7.25 -16.13
C GLU A 101 -22.89 -8.51 -15.99
N LEU A 102 -22.80 -9.24 -14.87
CA LEU A 102 -23.53 -10.49 -14.61
C LEU A 102 -24.34 -10.41 -13.30
N PHE A 103 -25.64 -10.66 -13.40
CA PHE A 103 -26.61 -10.52 -12.30
C PHE A 103 -27.42 -11.79 -12.12
N PHE A 104 -27.82 -12.05 -10.87
CA PHE A 104 -28.71 -13.16 -10.55
C PHE A 104 -30.01 -12.64 -9.94
N THR A 105 -31.12 -13.22 -10.36
CA THR A 105 -32.46 -12.96 -9.83
C THR A 105 -32.98 -14.26 -9.21
N ALA A 106 -33.39 -14.24 -7.95
CA ALA A 106 -33.85 -15.43 -7.24
C ALA A 106 -35.27 -15.23 -6.68
N PRO A 107 -36.13 -16.26 -6.68
CA PRO A 107 -37.41 -16.18 -6.01
C PRO A 107 -37.23 -16.00 -4.48
N ALA A 108 -38.24 -15.42 -3.83
CA ALA A 108 -38.13 -14.93 -2.45
C ALA A 108 -37.80 -16.03 -1.40
N ASN A 109 -38.06 -17.28 -1.75
CA ASN A 109 -37.87 -18.49 -0.94
C ASN A 109 -36.45 -19.08 -1.00
N VAL A 110 -35.55 -18.59 -1.85
CA VAL A 110 -34.16 -19.08 -1.92
C VAL A 110 -33.33 -18.49 -0.76
N SER A 111 -32.77 -19.37 0.07
CA SER A 111 -31.87 -19.03 1.19
C SER A 111 -30.54 -18.48 0.67
N GLY A 112 -30.18 -17.24 1.05
CA GLY A 112 -28.90 -16.62 0.63
C GLY A 112 -28.93 -15.16 0.15
N ALA A 113 -30.03 -14.41 0.30
CA ALA A 113 -30.09 -13.00 -0.11
C ALA A 113 -29.84 -12.00 1.04
N LEU A 114 -29.48 -10.75 0.68
CA LEU A 114 -29.17 -9.65 1.61
C LEU A 114 -30.36 -9.27 2.52
N PRO A 115 -30.11 -8.93 3.80
CA PRO A 115 -31.12 -8.27 4.64
C PRO A 115 -31.43 -6.87 4.05
N GLY A 116 -32.71 -6.55 3.83
CA GLY A 116 -33.15 -5.21 3.38
C GLY A 116 -33.55 -5.08 1.91
N SER A 117 -33.59 -6.15 1.13
CA SER A 117 -34.19 -6.11 -0.21
C SER A 117 -35.72 -5.93 -0.08
N PRO A 118 -36.37 -5.02 -0.84
CA PRO A 118 -37.78 -4.73 -0.69
C PRO A 118 -38.63 -5.99 -0.84
N ALA A 119 -39.60 -6.18 0.05
CA ALA A 119 -40.46 -7.37 0.13
C ALA A 119 -41.54 -7.45 -0.96
N ASP A 120 -41.46 -6.58 -1.97
CA ASP A 120 -42.52 -6.34 -2.94
C ASP A 120 -42.44 -7.30 -4.14
N GLY A 121 -42.49 -8.61 -3.89
CA GLY A 121 -42.79 -9.66 -4.88
C GLY A 121 -41.85 -9.82 -6.11
N ALA A 122 -41.01 -8.82 -6.41
CA ALA A 122 -39.94 -8.87 -7.38
C ALA A 122 -38.77 -9.58 -6.71
N GLY A 123 -38.22 -10.60 -7.37
CA GLY A 123 -37.19 -11.49 -6.82
C GLY A 123 -36.01 -10.76 -6.16
N ARG A 124 -35.26 -11.50 -5.34
CA ARG A 124 -34.06 -10.99 -4.67
C ARG A 124 -32.90 -10.94 -5.67
N PHE A 125 -32.15 -9.84 -5.66
CA PHE A 125 -31.04 -9.59 -6.57
C PHE A 125 -29.71 -9.61 -5.84
N PHE A 126 -28.69 -10.19 -6.45
CA PHE A 126 -27.31 -10.05 -5.99
C PHE A 126 -26.34 -10.10 -7.16
N THR A 127 -25.25 -9.35 -7.02
CA THR A 127 -24.14 -9.30 -7.98
C THR A 127 -23.04 -10.30 -7.61
N LEU A 128 -22.12 -10.54 -8.54
CA LEU A 128 -20.92 -11.32 -8.23
C LEU A 128 -20.08 -10.68 -7.11
N ALA A 129 -20.06 -9.34 -7.03
CA ALA A 129 -19.38 -8.61 -5.99
C ALA A 129 -20.05 -8.84 -4.61
N ASP A 130 -21.38 -8.79 -4.55
CA ASP A 130 -22.15 -9.08 -3.32
C ASP A 130 -21.84 -10.50 -2.79
N TRP A 131 -21.68 -11.46 -3.70
CA TRP A 131 -21.28 -12.82 -3.35
C TRP A 131 -19.82 -12.92 -2.86
N GLN A 132 -18.88 -12.26 -3.54
CA GLN A 132 -17.47 -12.25 -3.13
C GLN A 132 -17.27 -11.62 -1.74
N VAL A 133 -18.08 -10.61 -1.42
CA VAL A 133 -18.12 -10.00 -0.09
C VAL A 133 -18.60 -11.03 0.94
N ARG A 134 -19.64 -11.82 0.66
CA ARG A 134 -20.12 -12.87 1.59
C ARG A 134 -19.13 -14.00 1.86
N GLN A 135 -18.39 -14.49 0.86
CA GLN A 135 -17.32 -15.48 1.09
C GLN A 135 -16.19 -14.96 2.00
N CYS A 136 -16.08 -13.64 2.18
CA CYS A 136 -15.12 -13.04 3.10
C CYS A 136 -15.69 -12.79 4.50
N VAL A 137 -17.01 -12.99 4.69
CA VAL A 137 -17.75 -12.57 5.88
C VAL A 137 -18.19 -13.77 6.74
N ASP A 138 -18.75 -14.85 6.16
CA ASP A 138 -19.20 -16.05 6.88
C ASP A 138 -18.63 -17.35 6.27
N GLU A 139 -18.13 -18.28 7.12
CA GLU A 139 -17.69 -19.62 6.69
C GLU A 139 -18.86 -20.62 6.53
N GLU A 140 -20.06 -20.27 7.00
CA GLU A 140 -21.29 -21.05 6.79
C GLU A 140 -22.28 -20.27 5.90
N VAL A 141 -22.67 -20.90 4.77
CA VAL A 141 -23.73 -20.51 3.82
C VAL A 141 -23.35 -19.52 2.69
N CYS A 142 -23.04 -20.10 1.53
CA CYS A 142 -23.88 -19.93 0.33
C CYS A 142 -23.69 -21.19 -0.53
N ASP A 143 -24.54 -22.20 -0.35
CA ASP A 143 -24.65 -23.36 -1.25
C ASP A 143 -25.29 -22.88 -2.56
N LEU A 144 -24.51 -22.17 -3.36
CA LEU A 144 -24.93 -21.83 -4.72
C LEU A 144 -24.94 -23.11 -5.55
N HIS A 145 -26.01 -23.29 -6.29
CA HIS A 145 -26.13 -24.40 -7.23
C HIS A 145 -24.95 -24.39 -8.22
N GLU A 146 -24.48 -25.59 -8.58
CA GLU A 146 -23.31 -25.84 -9.44
C GLU A 146 -23.31 -25.00 -10.73
N SER A 147 -24.47 -24.83 -11.34
CA SER A 147 -24.67 -24.00 -12.55
C SER A 147 -24.28 -22.53 -12.34
N VAL A 148 -24.56 -21.96 -11.17
CA VAL A 148 -24.23 -20.57 -10.83
C VAL A 148 -22.73 -20.42 -10.66
N LEU A 149 -22.09 -21.35 -9.95
CA LEU A 149 -20.64 -21.37 -9.77
C LEU A 149 -19.90 -21.57 -11.10
N ALA A 150 -20.38 -22.49 -11.94
CA ALA A 150 -19.81 -22.74 -13.26
C ALA A 150 -19.93 -21.51 -14.17
N ARG A 151 -21.05 -20.77 -14.12
CA ARG A 151 -21.24 -19.56 -14.93
C ARG A 151 -20.44 -18.37 -14.40
N ALA A 152 -20.40 -18.18 -13.08
CA ALA A 152 -19.71 -17.07 -12.43
C ALA A 152 -18.18 -17.21 -12.43
N LEU A 153 -17.68 -18.45 -12.30
CA LEU A 153 -16.25 -18.73 -12.05
C LEU A 153 -15.59 -19.57 -13.16
N GLY A 154 -16.39 -20.08 -14.10
CA GLY A 154 -15.95 -20.98 -15.17
C GLY A 154 -15.90 -22.47 -14.76
N PRO A 155 -15.90 -23.40 -15.73
CA PRO A 155 -16.00 -24.85 -15.49
C PRO A 155 -14.91 -25.41 -14.56
N GLN A 156 -13.69 -24.91 -14.65
CA GLN A 156 -12.55 -25.40 -13.85
C GLN A 156 -12.62 -25.01 -12.37
N ALA A 157 -13.33 -23.94 -12.02
CA ALA A 157 -13.51 -23.54 -10.62
C ALA A 157 -14.56 -24.43 -9.93
N HIS A 158 -15.52 -24.93 -10.70
CA HIS A 158 -16.56 -25.84 -10.24
C HIS A 158 -15.98 -27.20 -9.81
N GLU A 159 -15.13 -27.81 -10.66
CA GLU A 159 -14.45 -29.08 -10.35
C GLU A 159 -13.65 -29.03 -9.03
N GLN A 160 -13.12 -27.85 -8.67
CA GLN A 160 -12.34 -27.63 -7.46
C GLN A 160 -13.19 -27.47 -6.18
N ALA A 161 -14.47 -27.10 -6.31
CA ALA A 161 -15.39 -27.06 -5.17
C ALA A 161 -15.86 -28.48 -4.81
N ALA A 162 -16.21 -29.27 -5.83
CA ALA A 162 -16.57 -30.69 -5.67
C ALA A 162 -15.45 -31.51 -5.00
N ALA A 163 -14.19 -31.30 -5.39
CA ALA A 163 -13.05 -31.98 -4.78
C ALA A 163 -12.84 -31.64 -3.29
N ARG A 164 -13.21 -30.43 -2.85
CA ARG A 164 -13.09 -29.99 -1.45
C ARG A 164 -14.19 -30.58 -0.56
N ALA A 165 -15.41 -30.68 -1.08
CA ALA A 165 -16.52 -31.34 -0.37
C ALA A 165 -16.23 -32.84 -0.13
N ALA A 166 -15.65 -33.52 -1.12
CA ALA A 166 -15.24 -34.92 -0.99
C ALA A 166 -14.14 -35.12 0.08
N ALA A 167 -13.19 -34.19 0.20
CA ALA A 167 -12.14 -34.25 1.21
C ALA A 167 -12.67 -34.01 2.63
N ALA A 168 -13.63 -33.10 2.80
CA ALA A 168 -14.25 -32.81 4.11
C ALA A 168 -15.02 -34.02 4.66
N ALA A 169 -15.75 -34.74 3.80
CA ALA A 169 -16.48 -35.95 4.15
C ALA A 169 -15.56 -37.09 4.64
N ALA A 170 -14.34 -37.19 4.11
CA ALA A 170 -13.36 -38.18 4.55
C ALA A 170 -12.84 -37.90 5.98
N THR A 171 -12.60 -36.64 6.33
CA THR A 171 -12.12 -36.24 7.68
C THR A 171 -13.14 -36.44 8.80
N ALA A 172 -14.45 -36.37 8.49
CA ALA A 172 -15.49 -36.61 9.48
C ALA A 172 -15.58 -38.09 9.92
N SER A 173 -15.13 -39.01 9.07
CA SER A 173 -15.08 -40.46 9.36
C SER A 173 -13.99 -40.82 10.39
N ASP A 174 -12.89 -40.07 10.44
CA ASP A 174 -11.75 -40.38 11.31
C ASP A 174 -11.95 -39.89 12.75
N ALA A 175 -12.77 -38.85 12.95
CA ALA A 175 -13.03 -38.27 14.28
C ALA A 175 -13.90 -39.17 15.19
N ALA A 176 -14.60 -40.16 14.64
CA ALA A 176 -15.47 -41.05 15.40
C ALA A 176 -14.72 -42.17 16.16
N SER A 177 -13.41 -42.32 15.95
CA SER A 177 -12.65 -43.51 16.38
C SER A 177 -11.84 -43.35 17.68
N SER A 178 -11.84 -42.18 18.33
CA SER A 178 -10.96 -41.94 19.48
C SER A 178 -11.65 -41.22 20.65
N SER A 179 -12.35 -41.95 21.50
CA SER A 179 -12.73 -41.48 22.84
C SER A 179 -12.88 -42.63 23.84
N SER A 180 -11.91 -42.81 24.75
CA SER A 180 -12.15 -43.47 26.04
C SER A 180 -11.05 -43.18 27.08
N ALA A 181 -11.49 -43.04 28.35
CA ALA A 181 -10.77 -42.98 29.63
C ALA A 181 -10.04 -41.67 30.00
N SER A 182 -10.02 -41.16 31.25
CA SER A 182 -10.71 -41.46 32.53
C SER A 182 -10.35 -40.35 33.55
N ALA A 183 -11.16 -40.19 34.60
CA ALA A 183 -11.19 -39.05 35.53
C ALA A 183 -10.46 -39.20 36.88
N SER A 184 -10.30 -38.06 37.57
CA SER A 184 -10.28 -37.81 39.04
C SER A 184 -8.92 -37.73 39.80
N PRO A 185 -8.85 -37.18 41.05
CA PRO A 185 -9.12 -35.79 41.46
C PRO A 185 -8.13 -35.19 42.52
N ALA A 186 -8.19 -33.85 42.68
CA ALA A 186 -8.00 -32.97 43.87
C ALA A 186 -6.99 -33.27 45.01
N SER A 187 -6.20 -32.26 45.39
CA SER A 187 -5.89 -31.95 46.81
C SER A 187 -5.40 -30.51 47.04
N SER A 188 -5.99 -29.88 48.06
CA SER A 188 -5.81 -28.53 48.61
C SER A 188 -4.62 -28.41 49.58
N SER A 189 -4.00 -27.23 49.67
CA SER A 189 -3.47 -26.71 50.94
C SER A 189 -3.20 -25.20 50.88
N SER A 190 -3.68 -24.53 51.93
CA SER A 190 -3.75 -23.10 52.23
C SER A 190 -2.50 -22.54 52.93
N GLU A 191 -2.09 -21.32 52.52
CA GLU A 191 -1.66 -20.15 53.34
C GLU A 191 -0.38 -20.25 54.23
N PRO A 192 0.36 -19.14 54.51
CA PRO A 192 -0.20 -17.82 54.88
C PRO A 192 0.52 -16.54 54.41
N GLU A 193 -0.25 -15.48 54.66
CA GLU A 193 0.00 -14.04 54.64
C GLU A 193 1.38 -13.58 55.11
N SER A 194 1.94 -12.61 54.39
CA SER A 194 2.88 -11.64 54.97
C SER A 194 2.59 -10.25 54.43
N ALA A 195 1.96 -9.45 55.29
CA ALA A 195 1.77 -8.02 55.14
C ALA A 195 3.12 -7.29 55.07
N ALA A 196 3.31 -6.51 54.01
CA ALA A 196 4.27 -5.42 53.98
C ALA A 196 3.63 -4.27 53.20
N ASP A 197 3.06 -3.35 53.98
CA ASP A 197 2.67 -2.02 53.55
C ASP A 197 3.87 -1.31 52.91
N GLY A 198 3.74 -1.11 51.60
CA GLY A 198 4.52 -0.16 50.83
C GLY A 198 3.54 0.58 49.95
N ASP A 199 2.91 1.61 50.52
CA ASP A 199 2.16 2.66 49.82
C ASP A 199 3.11 3.43 48.88
N GLY A 200 3.53 2.74 47.82
CA GLY A 200 4.07 3.34 46.63
C GLY A 200 2.87 3.74 45.80
N GLY A 201 2.43 4.99 45.97
CA GLY A 201 1.47 5.64 45.07
C GLY A 201 1.86 5.33 43.63
N ARG A 202 1.16 4.36 43.05
CA ARG A 202 1.35 3.91 41.67
C ARG A 202 1.08 5.13 40.80
N SER A 203 2.12 5.76 40.28
CA SER A 203 1.97 6.46 39.01
C SER A 203 1.30 5.46 38.08
N SER A 204 0.08 5.71 37.62
CA SER A 204 -0.62 4.85 36.68
C SER A 204 0.27 4.66 35.46
N GLY A 205 1.02 3.55 35.45
CA GLY A 205 2.07 3.31 34.47
C GLY A 205 1.46 3.24 33.07
N ARG A 206 2.17 3.77 32.08
CA ARG A 206 1.75 3.65 30.69
C ARG A 206 1.71 2.19 30.30
N TYR A 207 0.65 1.80 29.62
CA TYR A 207 0.47 0.47 29.04
C TYR A 207 0.01 0.59 27.60
N HIS A 208 0.61 -0.19 26.69
CA HIS A 208 0.33 -0.12 25.26
C HIS A 208 -0.23 -1.43 24.72
N VAL A 209 -1.19 -1.37 23.80
CA VAL A 209 -1.72 -2.57 23.12
C VAL A 209 -1.54 -2.47 21.61
N HIS A 210 -0.78 -3.40 21.03
CA HIS A 210 -0.57 -3.51 19.59
C HIS A 210 -1.44 -4.61 18.97
N PHE A 211 -2.22 -4.28 17.95
CA PHE A 211 -3.01 -5.25 17.19
C PHE A 211 -2.30 -5.70 15.93
N GLY A 212 -2.09 -7.01 15.82
CA GLY A 212 -1.58 -7.64 14.61
C GLY A 212 -0.11 -8.05 14.74
N ALA A 213 0.11 -9.32 15.05
CA ALA A 213 1.44 -9.92 15.05
C ALA A 213 1.93 -10.24 13.61
N GLY A 214 1.78 -9.29 12.69
CA GLY A 214 2.13 -9.37 11.26
C GLY A 214 3.63 -9.36 10.98
N ARG A 215 4.03 -9.27 9.70
CA ARG A 215 5.44 -9.02 9.32
C ARG A 215 5.90 -7.62 9.73
N LEU A 216 5.05 -6.61 9.49
CA LEU A 216 5.33 -5.22 9.84
C LEU A 216 5.25 -5.00 11.35
N GLY A 217 4.17 -5.50 12.00
CA GLY A 217 4.03 -5.45 13.45
C GLY A 217 5.24 -6.02 14.18
N MET A 218 5.67 -7.24 13.83
CA MET A 218 6.81 -7.89 14.48
C MET A 218 8.18 -7.40 13.98
N GLY A 219 8.24 -6.80 12.79
CA GLY A 219 9.48 -6.35 12.18
C GLY A 219 9.81 -4.87 12.42
N LEU A 220 8.86 -4.06 12.85
CA LEU A 220 9.05 -2.62 13.04
C LEU A 220 8.34 -2.10 14.30
N VAL A 221 7.02 -2.31 14.38
CA VAL A 221 6.18 -1.64 15.39
C VAL A 221 6.46 -2.16 16.81
N VAL A 222 6.39 -3.48 17.01
CA VAL A 222 6.68 -4.10 18.31
C VAL A 222 8.13 -3.90 18.75
N PRO A 223 9.15 -4.01 17.87
CA PRO A 223 10.52 -3.60 18.23
C PRO A 223 10.62 -2.14 18.70
N ALA A 224 9.90 -1.22 18.05
CA ALA A 224 9.89 0.19 18.44
C ALA A 224 9.24 0.41 19.82
N ILE A 225 8.17 -0.33 20.12
CA ILE A 225 7.49 -0.30 21.43
C ILE A 225 8.40 -0.92 22.50
N SER A 226 8.98 -2.09 22.24
CA SER A 226 9.87 -2.77 23.18
C SER A 226 11.08 -1.90 23.53
N ALA A 227 11.66 -1.20 22.55
CA ALA A 227 12.79 -0.30 22.75
C ALA A 227 12.43 1.01 23.47
N SER A 228 11.15 1.38 23.56
CA SER A 228 10.73 2.56 24.35
C SER A 228 10.64 2.26 25.85
N GLY A 229 10.66 0.98 26.24
CA GLY A 229 10.54 0.53 27.62
C GLY A 229 9.11 0.59 28.18
N ILE A 230 8.11 0.94 27.35
CA ILE A 230 6.71 0.95 27.75
C ILE A 230 6.20 -0.49 27.83
N PRO A 231 5.58 -0.92 28.95
CA PRO A 231 4.88 -2.19 29.04
C PRO A 231 3.81 -2.36 27.94
N PHE A 232 3.73 -3.53 27.32
CA PHE A 232 2.83 -3.74 26.20
C PHE A 232 2.27 -5.16 26.06
N ALA A 233 1.12 -5.26 25.41
CA ALA A 233 0.59 -6.51 24.86
C ALA A 233 0.53 -6.45 23.33
N VAL A 234 0.80 -7.58 22.69
CA VAL A 234 0.50 -7.79 21.28
C VAL A 234 -0.70 -8.72 21.15
N VAL A 235 -1.79 -8.22 20.56
CA VAL A 235 -3.01 -8.98 20.33
C VAL A 235 -2.98 -9.64 18.96
N GLN A 236 -3.22 -10.94 18.94
CA GLN A 236 -3.23 -11.75 17.73
C GLN A 236 -4.35 -12.79 17.77
N ARG A 237 -5.25 -12.74 16.78
CA ARG A 237 -6.25 -13.80 16.57
C ARG A 237 -5.61 -15.20 16.51
N PRO A 238 -6.17 -16.21 17.22
CA PRO A 238 -5.77 -17.60 17.06
C PRO A 238 -5.84 -18.02 15.59
N LYS A 239 -4.74 -18.55 15.06
CA LYS A 239 -4.70 -19.15 13.71
C LYS A 239 -3.83 -20.40 13.78
N ARG A 240 -4.03 -21.33 12.85
CA ARG A 240 -3.24 -22.57 12.75
C ARG A 240 -1.72 -22.38 12.85
N LYS A 241 -1.18 -21.28 12.29
CA LYS A 241 0.25 -20.95 12.36
C LYS A 241 0.76 -20.54 13.75
N TRP A 242 -0.15 -20.17 14.65
CA TRP A 242 0.11 -19.82 16.04
C TRP A 242 -0.32 -20.94 16.99
N GLN A 243 -0.84 -22.04 16.47
CA GLN A 243 -1.56 -23.06 17.24
C GLN A 243 -0.71 -23.62 18.37
N GLU A 244 0.57 -23.87 18.13
CA GLU A 244 1.45 -24.40 19.17
C GLU A 244 1.63 -23.41 20.34
N LEU A 245 1.89 -22.14 20.05
CA LEU A 245 1.98 -21.08 21.07
C LEU A 245 0.65 -20.92 21.82
N PHE A 246 -0.46 -20.96 21.09
CA PHE A 246 -1.79 -20.88 21.67
C PHE A 246 -2.11 -22.06 22.60
N HIS A 247 -1.83 -23.30 22.17
CA HIS A 247 -2.08 -24.50 22.98
C HIS A 247 -1.24 -24.53 24.26
N ARG A 248 -0.03 -23.95 24.21
CA ARG A 248 0.82 -23.78 25.37
C ARG A 248 0.25 -22.74 26.34
N ALA A 249 -0.15 -21.58 25.82
CA ALA A 249 -0.79 -20.52 26.60
C ALA A 249 -2.03 -21.04 27.36
N SER A 250 -2.95 -21.73 26.67
CA SER A 250 -4.19 -22.24 27.27
C SER A 250 -4.02 -23.38 28.28
N LYS A 251 -2.83 -24.00 28.40
CA LYS A 251 -2.60 -25.12 29.32
C LYS A 251 -2.05 -24.70 30.68
N GLY A 252 -1.73 -23.41 30.87
CA GLY A 252 -1.24 -22.89 32.15
C GLY A 252 0.05 -23.54 32.66
N THR A 253 0.82 -24.23 31.80
CA THR A 253 1.99 -25.05 32.20
C THR A 253 3.26 -24.24 32.51
N GLY A 254 3.12 -22.93 32.75
CA GLY A 254 4.21 -21.97 32.95
C GLY A 254 4.19 -20.88 31.89
N ALA A 255 4.72 -19.70 32.23
CA ALA A 255 4.87 -18.57 31.32
C ALA A 255 5.85 -18.93 30.19
N ASP A 256 5.30 -19.49 29.10
CA ASP A 256 6.08 -19.77 27.90
C ASP A 256 6.49 -18.41 27.31
N GLN A 257 7.79 -18.14 27.43
CA GLN A 257 8.43 -16.93 26.99
C GLN A 257 8.81 -17.05 25.51
N VAL A 258 8.37 -16.08 24.72
CA VAL A 258 8.62 -16.01 23.28
C VAL A 258 9.49 -14.79 22.99
N ASP A 259 10.59 -15.00 22.28
CA ASP A 259 11.43 -13.91 21.79
C ASP A 259 10.96 -13.43 20.40
N ILE A 260 11.04 -12.13 20.14
CA ILE A 260 10.89 -11.58 18.79
C ILE A 260 12.29 -11.36 18.22
N LYS A 261 12.56 -11.94 17.04
CA LYS A 261 13.84 -11.83 16.34
C LYS A 261 13.66 -11.15 15.00
N VAL A 262 14.51 -10.17 14.68
CA VAL A 262 14.59 -9.55 13.35
C VAL A 262 15.98 -9.82 12.80
N ASN A 263 16.05 -10.50 11.64
CA ASN A 263 17.33 -10.91 11.03
C ASN A 263 18.24 -11.71 11.98
N GLY A 264 17.64 -12.49 12.89
CA GLY A 264 18.35 -13.31 13.89
C GLY A 264 18.68 -12.58 15.19
N GLU A 265 18.62 -11.25 15.23
CA GLU A 265 18.83 -10.45 16.43
C GLU A 265 17.54 -10.40 17.27
N VAL A 266 17.65 -10.60 18.58
CA VAL A 266 16.49 -10.50 19.49
C VAL A 266 16.19 -9.03 19.75
N VAL A 267 14.97 -8.60 19.44
CA VAL A 267 14.55 -7.20 19.53
C VAL A 267 13.44 -6.97 20.56
N ALA A 268 12.79 -8.04 21.02
CA ALA A 268 11.93 -8.03 22.19
C ALA A 268 12.06 -9.39 22.89
N HIS A 269 12.23 -9.36 24.21
CA HIS A 269 12.61 -10.54 24.98
C HIS A 269 11.46 -11.04 25.84
N ARG A 270 11.29 -12.37 25.88
CA ARG A 270 10.48 -13.04 26.90
C ARG A 270 9.02 -12.56 26.96
N LEU A 271 8.37 -12.39 25.81
CA LEU A 271 6.93 -12.11 25.78
C LEU A 271 6.18 -13.33 26.33
N GLU A 272 5.32 -13.12 27.31
CA GLU A 272 4.52 -14.20 27.87
C GLU A 272 3.29 -14.45 26.99
N ALA A 273 3.15 -15.69 26.49
CA ALA A 273 2.01 -16.09 25.69
C ALA A 273 0.77 -16.34 26.57
N ILE A 274 -0.33 -15.64 26.31
CA ILE A 274 -1.55 -15.69 27.13
C ILE A 274 -2.78 -15.90 26.22
N ALA A 275 -3.72 -16.75 26.62
CA ALA A 275 -5.04 -16.81 26.00
C ALA A 275 -5.96 -15.78 26.67
N ALA A 276 -6.63 -14.94 25.87
CA ALA A 276 -7.51 -13.89 26.39
C ALA A 276 -8.72 -14.45 27.16
N SER A 277 -9.14 -15.68 26.84
CA SER A 277 -10.20 -16.43 27.52
C SER A 277 -9.88 -16.78 28.97
N ASP A 278 -8.59 -16.83 29.35
CA ASP A 278 -8.15 -17.23 30.69
C ASP A 278 -8.31 -16.08 31.72
N GLY A 279 -9.09 -15.06 31.33
CA GLY A 279 -9.29 -13.81 32.03
C GLY A 279 -8.18 -12.82 31.69
N THR A 280 -8.48 -11.52 31.68
CA THR A 280 -7.43 -10.55 32.00
C THR A 280 -6.99 -10.85 33.41
N PRO A 281 -5.75 -11.33 33.65
CA PRO A 281 -5.23 -11.30 35.00
C PRO A 281 -5.41 -9.87 35.55
N ASP A 282 -5.60 -9.72 36.86
CA ASP A 282 -5.63 -8.40 37.51
C ASP A 282 -4.42 -7.53 37.12
N PHE A 283 -3.36 -8.18 36.59
CA PHE A 283 -2.23 -7.55 35.95
C PHE A 283 -1.75 -8.37 34.73
N LEU A 284 -1.78 -7.79 33.52
CA LEU A 284 -1.04 -8.35 32.38
C LEU A 284 0.46 -8.28 32.65
N PRO A 285 1.25 -9.29 32.26
CA PRO A 285 2.69 -9.19 32.40
C PRO A 285 3.20 -7.99 31.59
N PRO A 286 4.36 -7.41 31.97
CA PRO A 286 4.87 -6.21 31.30
C PRO A 286 5.03 -6.35 29.79
N GLN A 287 5.25 -7.57 29.29
CA GLN A 287 5.33 -7.89 27.86
C GLN A 287 4.54 -9.16 27.58
N ALA A 288 3.43 -9.03 26.85
CA ALA A 288 2.53 -10.14 26.58
C ALA A 288 2.31 -10.37 25.08
N LEU A 289 2.14 -11.63 24.68
CA LEU A 289 1.55 -12.03 23.40
C LEU A 289 0.18 -12.65 23.68
N VAL A 290 -0.87 -11.86 23.47
CA VAL A 290 -2.24 -12.24 23.79
C VAL A 290 -2.96 -12.81 22.58
N PHE A 291 -3.56 -13.99 22.77
CA PHE A 291 -4.39 -14.65 21.78
C PHE A 291 -5.87 -14.54 22.15
N GLY A 292 -6.62 -13.77 21.35
CA GLY A 292 -8.07 -13.64 21.47
C GLY A 292 -8.67 -13.19 20.14
N ASP A 293 -9.95 -13.46 19.94
CA ASP A 293 -10.66 -13.04 18.73
C ASP A 293 -12.10 -12.58 18.93
N SER A 294 -12.62 -12.65 20.15
CA SER A 294 -13.91 -12.06 20.50
C SER A 294 -13.74 -10.66 21.12
N THR A 295 -14.75 -9.82 20.94
CA THR A 295 -14.81 -8.50 21.57
C THR A 295 -14.83 -8.60 23.09
N GLU A 296 -15.54 -9.60 23.64
CA GLU A 296 -15.70 -9.81 25.08
C GLU A 296 -14.36 -10.12 25.77
N GLU A 297 -13.52 -10.95 25.15
CA GLU A 297 -12.20 -11.30 25.66
C GLU A 297 -11.21 -10.13 25.61
N LEU A 298 -11.28 -9.33 24.54
CA LEU A 298 -10.28 -8.29 24.28
C LEU A 298 -10.63 -6.94 24.93
N LEU A 299 -11.89 -6.69 25.23
CA LEU A 299 -12.34 -5.40 25.76
C LEU A 299 -11.65 -5.00 27.08
N PRO A 300 -11.48 -5.88 28.09
CA PRO A 300 -10.81 -5.51 29.34
C PRO A 300 -9.33 -5.12 29.12
N ILE A 301 -8.66 -5.77 28.18
CA ILE A 301 -7.27 -5.46 27.80
C ILE A 301 -7.19 -4.05 27.22
N VAL A 302 -8.09 -3.71 26.30
CA VAL A 302 -8.13 -2.39 25.68
C VAL A 302 -8.48 -1.31 26.70
N GLN A 303 -9.42 -1.58 27.61
CA GLN A 303 -9.81 -0.64 28.67
C GLN A 303 -8.65 -0.31 29.63
N SER A 304 -7.71 -1.24 29.83
CA SER A 304 -6.51 -1.01 30.65
C SER A 304 -5.40 -0.24 29.91
N ALA A 305 -5.51 -0.10 28.58
CA ALA A 305 -4.46 0.49 27.77
C ALA A 305 -4.51 2.02 27.76
N THR A 306 -3.34 2.64 27.88
CA THR A 306 -3.18 4.10 27.75
C THR A 306 -3.02 4.55 26.29
N SER A 307 -2.58 3.64 25.42
CA SER A 307 -2.46 3.87 23.98
C SER A 307 -2.56 2.54 23.23
N LEU A 308 -2.96 2.63 21.96
CA LEU A 308 -3.18 1.50 21.07
C LEU A 308 -2.36 1.69 19.79
N SER A 309 -1.96 0.62 19.11
CA SER A 309 -1.45 0.68 17.75
C SER A 309 -1.91 -0.51 16.92
N CYS A 310 -1.86 -0.46 15.60
CA CYS A 310 -2.25 -1.59 14.76
C CYS A 310 -1.42 -1.74 13.47
N SER A 311 -1.29 -2.98 12.99
CA SER A 311 -0.74 -3.33 11.67
C SER A 311 -1.43 -4.59 11.10
N LEU A 312 -2.72 -4.45 10.82
CA LEU A 312 -3.68 -5.48 10.41
C LEU A 312 -3.96 -5.51 8.89
N GLY A 313 -3.59 -4.46 8.15
CA GLY A 313 -3.93 -4.31 6.73
C GLY A 313 -5.44 -4.28 6.51
N ALA A 314 -5.92 -4.98 5.48
CA ALA A 314 -7.35 -5.02 5.15
C ALA A 314 -8.27 -5.55 6.26
N ALA A 315 -7.74 -6.23 7.28
CA ALA A 315 -8.51 -6.70 8.42
C ALA A 315 -8.77 -5.60 9.48
N MET A 316 -8.12 -4.43 9.37
CA MET A 316 -8.15 -3.38 10.39
C MET A 316 -9.57 -2.98 10.80
N ALA A 317 -10.40 -2.54 9.85
CA ALA A 317 -11.76 -2.10 10.16
C ALA A 317 -12.63 -3.23 10.73
N LYS A 318 -12.53 -4.44 10.17
CA LYS A 318 -13.28 -5.62 10.63
C LYS A 318 -12.98 -5.98 12.09
N VAL A 319 -11.72 -5.81 12.52
CA VAL A 319 -11.28 -6.19 13.87
C VAL A 319 -11.47 -5.05 14.86
N LEU A 320 -11.05 -3.83 14.50
CA LEU A 320 -10.96 -2.73 15.46
C LEU A 320 -12.29 -2.01 15.65
N THR A 321 -13.11 -1.84 14.62
CA THR A 321 -14.37 -1.10 14.77
C THR A 321 -15.30 -1.78 15.79
N PRO A 322 -15.63 -3.08 15.69
CA PRO A 322 -16.54 -3.72 16.64
C PRO A 322 -16.01 -3.74 18.08
N LEU A 323 -14.69 -3.79 18.26
CA LEU A 323 -14.04 -3.83 19.57
C LEU A 323 -13.98 -2.43 20.20
N LEU A 324 -13.42 -1.45 19.50
CA LEU A 324 -13.16 -0.12 20.03
C LEU A 324 -14.43 0.73 20.15
N SER A 325 -15.49 0.43 19.38
CA SER A 325 -16.79 1.07 19.58
C SER A 325 -17.45 0.74 20.92
N GLN A 326 -16.98 -0.28 21.65
CA GLN A 326 -17.46 -0.61 23.00
C GLN A 326 -16.83 0.25 24.10
N LEU A 327 -15.75 0.99 23.79
CA LEU A 327 -15.17 1.93 24.75
C LEU A 327 -16.14 3.08 25.02
N PRO A 328 -16.20 3.62 26.25
CA PRO A 328 -17.02 4.78 26.53
C PRO A 328 -16.61 5.96 25.63
N ALA A 329 -17.57 6.79 25.26
CA ALA A 329 -17.25 8.06 24.62
C ALA A 329 -16.49 8.93 25.64
N ALA A 330 -15.49 9.67 25.17
CA ALA A 330 -14.78 10.63 26.01
C ALA A 330 -15.74 11.75 26.44
N GLU A 331 -15.68 12.12 27.71
CA GLU A 331 -16.45 13.26 28.22
C GLU A 331 -15.89 14.59 27.69
N GLU A 332 -16.66 15.68 27.84
CA GLU A 332 -16.22 17.00 27.40
C GLU A 332 -14.95 17.43 28.14
N GLY A 333 -13.86 17.63 27.39
CA GLY A 333 -12.55 17.99 27.93
C GLY A 333 -11.62 16.79 28.21
N GLU A 334 -12.09 15.55 28.08
CA GLU A 334 -11.24 14.37 28.13
C GLU A 334 -10.59 14.08 26.77
N VAL A 335 -9.36 13.56 26.81
CA VAL A 335 -8.66 13.10 25.61
C VAL A 335 -8.95 11.60 25.45
N PRO A 336 -9.66 11.16 24.39
CA PRO A 336 -9.88 9.74 24.15
C PRO A 336 -8.54 9.02 23.95
N PRO A 337 -8.47 7.70 24.20
CA PRO A 337 -7.29 6.90 23.91
C PRO A 337 -6.82 7.08 22.47
N LEU A 338 -5.50 7.09 22.28
CA LEU A 338 -4.87 7.24 20.97
C LEU A 338 -4.66 5.87 20.33
N LEU A 339 -5.08 5.72 19.07
CA LEU A 339 -4.77 4.58 18.22
C LEU A 339 -3.80 4.98 17.10
N PHE A 340 -2.54 4.57 17.20
CA PHE A 340 -1.52 4.75 16.18
C PHE A 340 -1.67 3.69 15.07
N ALA A 341 -2.27 4.08 13.95
CA ALA A 341 -2.56 3.19 12.83
C ALA A 341 -1.34 3.05 11.90
N CYS A 342 -0.50 2.05 12.15
CA CYS A 342 0.69 1.73 11.37
C CYS A 342 0.33 0.95 10.08
N GLU A 343 -0.49 1.56 9.23
CA GLU A 343 -1.01 0.97 7.99
C GLU A 343 -0.47 1.66 6.74
N ASN A 344 -0.52 0.96 5.61
CA ASN A 344 -0.19 1.57 4.30
C ASN A 344 -1.42 2.10 3.55
N ASP A 345 -2.63 1.84 4.05
CA ASP A 345 -3.91 2.26 3.46
C ASP A 345 -4.48 3.42 4.27
N HIS A 346 -3.99 4.63 3.98
CA HIS A 346 -4.37 5.86 4.69
C HIS A 346 -5.87 6.17 4.58
N ASP A 347 -6.51 5.85 3.44
CA ASP A 347 -7.96 6.02 3.29
C ASP A 347 -8.74 5.09 4.23
N ALA A 348 -8.26 3.86 4.44
CA ALA A 348 -8.86 2.96 5.42
C ALA A 348 -8.68 3.46 6.86
N VAL A 349 -7.55 4.14 7.15
CA VAL A 349 -7.31 4.75 8.47
C VAL A 349 -8.26 5.91 8.71
N VAL A 350 -8.48 6.78 7.71
CA VAL A 350 -9.46 7.88 7.79
C VAL A 350 -10.85 7.34 8.09
N ARG A 351 -11.32 6.33 7.34
CA ARG A 351 -12.63 5.69 7.60
C ARG A 351 -12.74 5.05 8.98
N LEU A 352 -11.65 4.49 9.49
CA LEU A 352 -11.61 3.97 10.86
C LEU A 352 -11.74 5.10 11.89
N GLY A 353 -11.06 6.23 11.66
CA GLY A 353 -11.18 7.44 12.48
C GLY A 353 -12.61 7.96 12.56
N GLU A 354 -13.28 8.08 11.41
CA GLU A 354 -14.70 8.47 11.33
C GLU A 354 -15.60 7.48 12.10
N ALA A 355 -15.36 6.18 11.97
CA ALA A 355 -16.15 5.15 12.65
C ALA A 355 -15.96 5.11 14.18
N LEU A 356 -14.88 5.68 14.70
CA LEU A 356 -14.51 5.67 16.12
C LEU A 356 -14.55 7.07 16.76
N GLU A 357 -15.10 8.05 16.05
CA GLU A 357 -15.19 9.44 16.51
C GLU A 357 -15.81 9.54 17.91
N GLY A 358 -15.18 10.36 18.77
CA GLY A 358 -15.58 10.54 20.16
C GLY A 358 -15.21 9.41 21.13
N ARG A 359 -14.74 8.24 20.66
CA ARG A 359 -14.32 7.11 21.51
C ARG A 359 -12.83 6.87 21.49
N VAL A 360 -12.23 6.94 20.30
CA VAL A 360 -10.79 6.73 20.10
C VAL A 360 -10.29 7.76 19.11
N ARG A 361 -9.19 8.45 19.43
CA ARG A 361 -8.53 9.33 18.47
C ARG A 361 -7.55 8.50 17.63
N VAL A 362 -7.92 8.28 16.38
CA VAL A 362 -7.07 7.55 15.42
C VAL A 362 -6.01 8.50 14.86
N VAL A 363 -4.75 8.08 14.97
CA VAL A 363 -3.58 8.78 14.46
C VAL A 363 -3.03 7.96 13.30
N ASP A 364 -3.10 8.54 12.10
CA ASP A 364 -2.46 7.95 10.92
C ASP A 364 -0.94 7.95 11.08
N CYS A 365 -0.28 6.88 10.67
CA CYS A 365 1.16 6.73 10.79
C CYS A 365 1.77 6.36 9.44
N MET A 366 2.70 7.16 8.94
CA MET A 366 3.58 6.71 7.88
C MET A 366 4.56 5.69 8.46
N VAL A 367 4.60 4.51 7.86
CA VAL A 367 5.53 3.45 8.24
C VAL A 367 6.35 2.99 7.05
N ASP A 368 7.63 2.76 7.30
CA ASP A 368 8.58 2.36 6.28
C ASP A 368 9.57 1.33 6.78
N ARG A 369 9.33 0.07 6.43
CA ARG A 369 10.31 -1.02 6.48
C ARG A 369 9.87 -2.16 5.57
N VAL A 370 10.80 -2.69 4.79
CA VAL A 370 10.57 -3.90 3.98
C VAL A 370 10.77 -5.13 4.84
N CYS A 371 9.67 -5.76 5.26
CA CYS A 371 9.67 -7.07 5.91
C CYS A 371 9.23 -8.16 4.93
N THR A 372 10.13 -9.08 4.58
CA THR A 372 9.92 -10.09 3.53
C THR A 372 9.34 -11.38 4.09
N GLY A 373 9.87 -11.86 5.20
CA GLY A 373 9.59 -13.18 5.77
C GLY A 373 9.13 -13.13 7.23
N ARG A 374 8.44 -14.18 7.68
CA ARG A 374 8.16 -14.41 9.09
C ARG A 374 7.95 -15.89 9.38
N GLU A 375 8.65 -16.37 10.38
CA GLU A 375 8.54 -17.72 10.92
C GLU A 375 8.07 -17.65 12.38
N VAL A 376 7.15 -18.54 12.75
CA VAL A 376 6.65 -18.65 14.13
C VAL A 376 7.12 -20.01 14.64
N ARG A 377 7.92 -19.98 15.70
CA ARG A 377 8.42 -21.14 16.44
C ARG A 377 7.88 -21.08 17.87
N PRO A 378 8.03 -22.15 18.66
CA PRO A 378 7.47 -22.19 20.00
C PRO A 378 8.20 -21.29 21.01
N ASP A 379 9.45 -20.96 20.74
CA ASP A 379 10.33 -20.13 21.56
C ASP A 379 10.61 -18.75 20.94
N ALA A 380 10.30 -18.56 19.64
CA ALA A 380 10.60 -17.32 18.95
C ALA A 380 9.69 -17.02 17.75
N ILE A 381 9.48 -15.74 17.49
CA ILE A 381 8.91 -15.22 16.25
C ILE A 381 10.05 -14.55 15.48
N ALA A 382 10.50 -15.16 14.38
CA ALA A 382 11.56 -14.63 13.54
C ALA A 382 10.99 -13.87 12.34
N VAL A 383 11.49 -12.67 12.07
CA VAL A 383 11.13 -11.83 10.93
C VAL A 383 12.37 -11.57 10.08
N GLU A 384 12.23 -11.71 8.77
CA GLU A 384 13.24 -11.26 7.81
C GLU A 384 12.87 -9.87 7.33
N ALA A 385 13.82 -8.93 7.40
CA ALA A 385 13.64 -7.54 7.01
C ALA A 385 14.90 -6.96 6.38
N GLU A 386 14.76 -5.82 5.71
CA GLU A 386 15.93 -5.05 5.22
C GLU A 386 16.84 -4.60 6.37
N PRO A 387 18.13 -4.33 6.09
CA PRO A 387 19.06 -3.79 7.08
C PRO A 387 18.63 -2.44 7.64
N TRP A 388 17.89 -1.65 6.86
CA TRP A 388 17.31 -0.40 7.33
C TRP A 388 16.40 -0.64 8.55
N ARG A 389 16.63 0.13 9.62
CA ARG A 389 15.93 -0.02 10.92
C ARG A 389 14.43 0.23 10.81
N GLY A 390 14.04 1.03 9.83
CA GLY A 390 12.67 1.45 9.57
C GLY A 390 12.35 2.82 10.15
N SER A 391 11.19 3.35 9.77
CA SER A 391 10.70 4.65 10.23
C SER A 391 9.21 4.56 10.56
N ILE A 392 8.81 5.23 11.63
CA ILE A 392 7.41 5.45 12.02
C ILE A 392 7.24 6.96 12.20
N VAL A 393 6.30 7.57 11.48
CA VAL A 393 5.96 8.98 11.62
C VAL A 393 4.48 9.08 11.94
N PRO A 394 4.11 9.35 13.19
CA PRO A 394 2.75 9.73 13.55
C PRO A 394 2.40 11.04 12.82
N LEU A 395 1.45 11.00 11.89
CA LEU A 395 1.07 12.13 11.01
C LEU A 395 0.16 13.13 11.72
N ALA A 396 0.49 13.46 12.96
CA ALA A 396 -0.18 14.49 13.74
C ALA A 396 0.87 15.19 14.62
N PRO A 397 0.92 16.53 14.62
CA PRO A 397 1.86 17.26 15.47
C PRO A 397 1.46 17.22 16.95
N GLY A 398 2.44 17.42 17.84
CA GLY A 398 2.21 17.59 19.27
C GLY A 398 1.80 16.32 20.04
N ILE A 399 2.00 15.14 19.46
CA ILE A 399 1.68 13.85 20.10
C ILE A 399 2.91 13.09 20.59
N GLY A 400 4.08 13.75 20.58
CA GLY A 400 5.35 13.09 20.88
C GLY A 400 5.39 12.47 22.27
N ASP A 401 4.88 13.20 23.26
CA ASP A 401 4.75 12.70 24.61
C ASP A 401 3.85 11.47 24.71
N PHE A 402 2.93 11.23 23.76
CA PHE A 402 2.02 10.09 23.74
C PHE A 402 2.46 8.94 22.86
N SER A 403 3.53 9.12 22.06
CA SER A 403 4.05 8.09 21.17
C SER A 403 4.54 6.88 21.98
N PRO A 404 4.09 5.65 21.66
CA PRO A 404 4.58 4.45 22.32
C PRO A 404 5.92 3.97 21.74
N PHE A 405 6.43 4.64 20.70
CA PHE A 405 7.56 4.19 19.90
C PHE A 405 8.87 4.87 20.33
N CYS A 406 9.98 4.14 20.27
CA CYS A 406 11.29 4.71 20.56
C CYS A 406 11.72 5.75 19.50
N SER A 407 12.40 6.81 19.94
CA SER A 407 12.87 7.90 19.08
C SER A 407 13.93 7.48 18.05
N ALA A 408 14.52 6.29 18.18
CA ALA A 408 15.47 5.76 17.21
C ALA A 408 14.85 5.39 15.86
N VAL A 409 13.52 5.17 15.82
CA VAL A 409 12.78 4.91 14.57
C VAL A 409 11.54 5.78 14.43
N ALA A 410 11.08 6.42 15.50
CA ALA A 410 9.94 7.31 15.49
C ALA A 410 10.36 8.78 15.32
N THR A 411 9.79 9.45 14.32
CA THR A 411 9.92 10.90 14.14
C THR A 411 8.56 11.53 14.33
N VAL A 412 8.44 12.44 15.29
CA VAL A 412 7.20 13.17 15.57
C VAL A 412 7.34 14.54 14.93
N PRO A 413 6.46 14.91 13.99
CA PRO A 413 6.55 16.20 13.32
C PRO A 413 6.15 17.33 14.28
N ASP A 414 6.82 18.47 14.16
CA ASP A 414 6.51 19.69 14.92
C ASP A 414 5.31 20.43 14.33
N SER A 415 5.01 20.20 13.04
CA SER A 415 3.92 20.85 12.33
C SER A 415 3.19 19.91 11.37
N GLN A 416 1.97 20.30 10.98
CA GLN A 416 1.20 19.56 9.97
C GLN A 416 1.92 19.52 8.62
N SER A 417 2.57 20.63 8.23
CA SER A 417 3.33 20.72 6.97
C SER A 417 4.51 19.74 6.96
N GLU A 418 5.20 19.60 8.09
CA GLU A 418 6.28 18.61 8.23
C GLU A 418 5.75 17.17 8.16
N ALA A 419 4.60 16.89 8.78
CA ALA A 419 3.95 15.58 8.69
C ALA A 419 3.64 15.19 7.23
N GLU A 420 3.04 16.13 6.48
CA GLU A 420 2.75 15.99 5.06
C GLU A 420 4.04 15.77 4.25
N TYR A 421 5.09 16.53 4.55
CA TYR A 421 6.40 16.36 3.93
C TYR A 421 7.00 14.98 4.18
N LEU A 422 7.03 14.50 5.43
CA LEU A 422 7.60 13.19 5.76
C LEU A 422 6.84 12.05 5.08
N SER A 423 5.51 12.17 4.98
CA SER A 423 4.67 11.24 4.24
C SER A 423 4.98 11.26 2.74
N GLU A 424 4.99 12.45 2.12
CA GLU A 424 5.25 12.61 0.69
C GLU A 424 6.70 12.27 0.32
N ARG A 425 7.67 12.50 1.20
CA ARG A 425 9.06 12.06 1.02
C ARG A 425 9.14 10.55 0.88
N LYS A 426 8.48 9.79 1.76
CA LYS A 426 8.42 8.33 1.66
C LYS A 426 7.65 7.89 0.43
N PHE A 427 6.51 8.52 0.15
CA PHE A 427 5.70 8.19 -1.02
C PHE A 427 6.49 8.42 -2.33
N SER A 428 7.19 9.54 -2.44
CA SER A 428 7.93 9.93 -3.64
C SER A 428 9.26 9.18 -3.77
N LEU A 429 10.11 9.22 -2.74
CA LEU A 429 11.49 8.72 -2.83
C LEU A 429 11.63 7.24 -2.52
N VAL A 430 10.75 6.65 -1.72
CA VAL A 430 10.77 5.20 -1.44
C VAL A 430 9.79 4.50 -2.39
N ASN A 431 8.48 4.71 -2.22
CA ASN A 431 7.50 4.00 -3.05
C ASN A 431 7.62 4.36 -4.53
N GLY A 432 7.91 5.62 -4.85
CA GLY A 432 8.07 6.10 -6.22
C GLY A 432 9.32 5.53 -6.89
N MET A 433 10.49 5.59 -6.25
CA MET A 433 11.71 4.98 -6.80
C MET A 433 11.62 3.46 -6.91
N HIS A 434 10.93 2.80 -5.98
CA HIS A 434 10.67 1.36 -6.09
C HIS A 434 9.86 1.02 -7.35
N THR A 435 8.89 1.89 -7.67
CA THR A 435 8.07 1.77 -8.88
C THR A 435 8.88 2.08 -10.15
N VAL A 436 9.79 3.06 -10.10
CA VAL A 436 10.76 3.33 -11.18
C VAL A 436 11.60 2.08 -11.47
N LEU A 437 12.15 1.44 -10.42
CA LEU A 437 12.90 0.19 -10.56
C LEU A 437 12.08 -0.93 -11.17
N ALA A 438 10.81 -1.07 -10.78
CA ALA A 438 9.93 -2.09 -11.36
C ALA A 438 9.70 -1.87 -12.85
N PHE A 439 9.41 -0.65 -13.28
CA PHE A 439 9.22 -0.32 -14.69
C PHE A 439 10.51 -0.43 -15.51
N LEU A 440 11.64 -0.03 -14.93
CA LEU A 440 12.96 -0.18 -15.56
C LEU A 440 13.35 -1.65 -15.71
N THR A 441 13.08 -2.46 -14.68
CA THR A 441 13.28 -3.91 -14.71
C THR A 441 12.46 -4.55 -15.82
N LEU A 442 11.19 -4.16 -15.95
CA LEU A 442 10.38 -4.58 -17.08
C LEU A 442 11.05 -4.16 -18.39
N ARG A 443 11.34 -2.88 -18.60
CA ARG A 443 12.01 -2.39 -19.83
C ARG A 443 13.24 -3.20 -20.24
N CYS A 444 14.15 -3.47 -19.30
CA CYS A 444 15.40 -4.19 -19.58
C CYS A 444 15.21 -5.71 -19.74
N SER A 445 14.22 -6.30 -19.05
CA SER A 445 13.99 -7.76 -19.07
C SER A 445 13.00 -8.19 -20.16
N CYS A 446 12.29 -7.23 -20.74
CA CYS A 446 11.18 -7.45 -21.65
C CYS A 446 11.62 -7.45 -23.10
N ASP A 447 12.22 -8.56 -23.55
CA ASP A 447 12.13 -8.98 -24.95
C ASP A 447 10.78 -9.70 -25.16
N LEU A 448 9.72 -8.96 -24.89
CA LEU A 448 8.37 -9.46 -24.61
C LEU A 448 7.68 -10.15 -25.79
N ALA A 449 8.27 -10.05 -26.98
CA ALA A 449 7.81 -10.71 -28.19
C ALA A 449 8.37 -12.13 -28.37
N ALA A 450 9.44 -12.50 -27.66
CA ALA A 450 10.21 -13.72 -27.93
C ALA A 450 9.97 -14.87 -26.94
N ALA A 451 9.31 -14.63 -25.79
CA ALA A 451 9.13 -15.65 -24.76
C ALA A 451 7.64 -16.09 -24.65
N PRO A 452 7.28 -17.31 -25.09
CA PRO A 452 5.91 -17.84 -25.01
C PRO A 452 5.42 -18.13 -23.59
N ASP A 453 6.28 -18.03 -22.57
CA ASP A 453 5.91 -18.24 -21.17
C ASP A 453 5.47 -16.94 -20.49
N ALA A 454 4.18 -16.63 -20.62
CA ALA A 454 3.48 -15.49 -20.00
C ALA A 454 3.44 -15.50 -18.44
N ARG A 455 4.38 -16.19 -17.77
CA ARG A 455 4.36 -16.48 -16.31
C ARG A 455 5.72 -16.30 -15.61
N ARG A 456 6.63 -15.48 -16.16
CA ARG A 456 7.94 -15.21 -15.55
C ARG A 456 7.84 -14.12 -14.49
N GLU A 457 8.30 -14.42 -13.28
CA GLU A 457 8.51 -13.42 -12.23
C GLU A 457 9.82 -12.68 -12.48
N TYR A 458 9.81 -11.35 -12.34
CA TYR A 458 11.01 -10.52 -12.55
C TYR A 458 11.52 -9.99 -11.23
N VAL A 459 12.75 -10.39 -10.87
CA VAL A 459 13.46 -9.79 -9.72
C VAL A 459 13.90 -8.37 -10.11
N LEU A 460 13.70 -7.40 -9.22
CA LEU A 460 14.01 -5.99 -9.46
C LEU A 460 15.49 -5.73 -9.67
N LEU A 461 15.84 -4.93 -10.68
CA LEU A 461 17.22 -4.49 -10.89
C LEU A 461 17.79 -3.86 -9.62
N LYS A 462 19.03 -4.24 -9.28
CA LYS A 462 19.77 -3.65 -8.17
C LYS A 462 20.63 -2.52 -8.72
N TYR A 463 20.64 -1.37 -8.05
CA TYR A 463 21.30 -0.17 -8.56
C TYR A 463 22.80 -0.40 -8.82
N SER A 464 23.46 -1.16 -7.94
CA SER A 464 24.87 -1.54 -8.05
C SER A 464 25.19 -2.51 -9.20
N GLU A 465 24.18 -3.19 -9.74
CA GLU A 465 24.31 -4.18 -10.82
C GLU A 465 23.90 -3.62 -12.20
N MET A 466 23.29 -2.43 -12.22
CA MET A 466 22.81 -1.79 -13.44
C MET A 466 23.96 -1.32 -14.34
N ALA A 467 23.71 -1.29 -15.66
CA ALA A 467 24.57 -0.53 -16.54
C ALA A 467 24.37 0.97 -16.29
N ARG A 468 25.35 1.78 -16.74
CA ARG A 468 25.38 3.21 -16.45
C ARG A 468 24.18 3.95 -17.02
N GLU A 469 23.63 3.49 -18.15
CA GLU A 469 22.44 4.06 -18.75
C GLU A 469 21.20 3.90 -17.86
N GLU A 470 20.99 2.72 -17.28
CA GLU A 470 19.92 2.48 -16.32
C GLU A 470 20.10 3.27 -15.03
N GLN A 471 21.33 3.37 -14.51
CA GLN A 471 21.63 4.19 -13.34
C GLN A 471 21.28 5.66 -13.58
N ARG A 472 21.68 6.20 -14.73
CA ARG A 472 21.36 7.57 -15.18
C ARG A 472 19.87 7.83 -15.22
N MET A 473 19.08 6.84 -15.66
CA MET A 473 17.63 6.94 -15.63
C MET A 473 17.10 7.01 -14.17
N CYS A 474 17.59 6.15 -13.27
CA CYS A 474 17.24 6.23 -11.85
C CYS A 474 17.62 7.59 -11.22
N GLU A 475 18.81 8.10 -11.51
CA GLU A 475 19.32 9.40 -11.05
C GLU A 475 18.45 10.56 -11.53
N ALA A 476 18.04 10.55 -12.80
CA ALA A 476 17.12 11.56 -13.35
C ALA A 476 15.77 11.55 -12.62
N TRP A 477 15.19 10.36 -12.40
CA TRP A 477 13.93 10.22 -11.64
C TRP A 477 14.08 10.65 -10.18
N LEU A 478 15.21 10.33 -9.53
CA LEU A 478 15.50 10.76 -8.18
C LEU A 478 15.57 12.29 -8.10
N ALA A 479 16.31 12.93 -9.01
CA ALA A 479 16.45 14.38 -9.06
C ALA A 479 15.09 15.08 -9.25
N VAL A 480 14.26 14.63 -10.18
CA VAL A 480 12.91 15.22 -10.39
C VAL A 480 12.03 15.08 -9.16
N ARG A 481 12.07 13.91 -8.50
CA ARG A 481 11.24 13.66 -7.32
C ARG A 481 11.68 14.48 -6.12
N ALA A 482 12.99 14.62 -5.91
CA ALA A 482 13.51 15.51 -4.89
C ALA A 482 13.13 16.96 -5.22
N ALA A 483 13.28 17.39 -6.47
CA ALA A 483 13.00 18.78 -6.87
C ALA A 483 11.52 19.12 -6.65
N ARG A 484 10.62 18.18 -6.94
CA ARG A 484 9.19 18.31 -6.64
C ARG A 484 8.92 18.48 -5.14
N LEU A 485 9.66 17.81 -4.26
CA LEU A 485 9.52 18.01 -2.81
C LEU A 485 9.95 19.41 -2.39
N VAL A 486 11.09 19.89 -2.89
CA VAL A 486 11.55 21.26 -2.62
C VAL A 486 10.55 22.30 -3.11
N ASP A 487 10.03 22.11 -4.31
CA ASP A 487 9.03 23.00 -4.90
C ASP A 487 7.70 23.00 -4.13
N THR A 488 7.30 21.85 -3.59
CA THR A 488 6.03 21.71 -2.85
C THR A 488 6.10 22.31 -1.45
N PHE A 489 7.21 22.08 -0.73
CA PHE A 489 7.32 22.42 0.69
C PHE A 489 8.21 23.63 0.99
N GLY A 490 8.99 24.10 0.01
CA GLY A 490 9.93 25.21 0.15
C GLY A 490 11.27 24.78 0.72
N SER A 491 12.37 25.27 0.13
CA SER A 491 13.74 24.91 0.52
C SER A 491 14.09 25.32 1.96
N GLU A 492 13.61 26.46 2.43
CA GLU A 492 13.85 26.95 3.80
C GLU A 492 13.20 26.05 4.86
N ALA A 493 11.96 25.62 4.64
CA ALA A 493 11.25 24.73 5.56
C ALA A 493 11.95 23.36 5.62
N LEU A 494 12.36 22.83 4.47
CA LEU A 494 13.12 21.58 4.41
C LEU A 494 14.47 21.70 5.14
N ALA A 495 15.19 22.81 4.97
CA ALA A 495 16.44 23.03 5.68
C ALA A 495 16.21 23.04 7.20
N ALA A 496 15.16 23.71 7.67
CA ALA A 496 14.80 23.70 9.08
C ALA A 496 14.47 22.29 9.60
N TRP A 497 13.63 21.51 8.90
CA TRP A 497 13.21 20.17 9.34
C TRP A 497 14.35 19.14 9.32
N HIS A 498 15.33 19.28 8.42
CA HIS A 498 16.53 18.42 8.42
C HIS A 498 17.66 18.95 9.31
N GLY A 499 17.50 20.11 9.93
CA GLY A 499 18.56 20.76 10.71
C GLY A 499 19.75 21.20 9.84
N CYS A 500 19.51 21.49 8.57
CA CYS A 500 20.51 21.99 7.62
C CYS A 500 20.69 23.52 7.75
N GLY A 501 21.91 24.00 7.52
CA GLY A 501 22.24 25.43 7.52
C GLY A 501 21.89 26.15 6.22
N SER A 502 21.56 25.43 5.15
CA SER A 502 21.24 25.99 3.84
C SER A 502 20.25 25.13 3.03
N ALA A 503 19.67 25.74 1.99
CA ALA A 503 18.83 25.05 1.01
C ALA A 503 19.59 23.98 0.22
N GLU A 504 20.85 24.25 -0.12
CA GLU A 504 21.74 23.32 -0.81
C GLU A 504 22.05 22.08 0.04
N GLU A 505 22.25 22.25 1.35
CA GLU A 505 22.42 21.12 2.28
C GLU A 505 21.14 20.29 2.39
N ALA A 506 19.97 20.92 2.49
CA ALA A 506 18.68 20.22 2.52
C ALA A 506 18.43 19.41 1.24
N TRP A 507 18.86 19.97 0.09
CA TRP A 507 18.83 19.29 -1.18
C TRP A 507 19.76 18.08 -1.22
N ASP A 508 21.01 18.24 -0.78
CA ASP A 508 21.96 17.15 -0.71
C ASP A 508 21.50 16.04 0.26
N GLU A 509 20.79 16.38 1.35
CA GLU A 509 20.17 15.42 2.25
C GLU A 509 19.07 14.60 1.56
N LEU A 510 18.18 15.26 0.79
CA LEU A 510 17.16 14.57 -0.01
C LEU A 510 17.74 13.60 -1.04
N LEU A 511 18.79 14.04 -1.76
CA LEU A 511 19.49 13.18 -2.71
C LEU A 511 20.18 12.02 -2.00
N SER A 512 20.87 12.29 -0.89
CA SER A 512 21.55 11.27 -0.09
C SER A 512 20.57 10.22 0.44
N PHE A 513 19.39 10.64 0.91
CA PHE A 513 18.32 9.74 1.30
C PHE A 513 17.87 8.84 0.14
N GLY A 514 17.62 9.41 -1.04
CA GLY A 514 17.24 8.64 -2.23
C GLY A 514 18.33 7.69 -2.73
N GLU A 515 19.59 8.09 -2.66
CA GLU A 515 20.76 7.25 -2.97
C GLU A 515 20.83 6.06 -1.99
N CYS A 516 20.70 6.31 -0.68
CA CYS A 516 20.61 5.25 0.34
C CYS A 516 19.47 4.27 0.04
N VAL A 517 18.30 4.78 -0.37
CA VAL A 517 17.16 3.93 -0.78
C VAL A 517 17.53 3.02 -1.96
N LEU A 518 18.19 3.54 -3.00
CA LEU A 518 18.58 2.72 -4.16
C LEU A 518 19.69 1.71 -3.83
N GLU A 519 20.69 2.14 -3.08
CA GLU A 519 21.95 1.40 -2.88
C GLU A 519 21.92 0.48 -1.67
N GLU A 520 21.38 0.93 -0.55
CA GLU A 520 21.46 0.21 0.71
C GLU A 520 20.16 -0.53 1.04
N ARG A 521 19.03 -0.06 0.49
CA ARG A 521 17.73 -0.68 0.75
C ARG A 521 17.31 -1.61 -0.36
N PHE A 522 17.08 -1.08 -1.56
CA PHE A 522 16.59 -1.88 -2.69
C PHE A 522 17.63 -2.85 -3.25
N SER A 523 18.92 -2.60 -3.08
CA SER A 523 19.96 -3.53 -3.54
C SER A 523 20.26 -4.67 -2.55
N CYS A 524 19.83 -4.56 -1.29
CA CYS A 524 20.09 -5.56 -0.25
C CYS A 524 19.08 -6.71 -0.20
N ILE A 525 17.94 -6.59 -0.89
CA ILE A 525 16.89 -7.62 -0.91
C ILE A 525 16.49 -7.93 -2.35
N ASP A 526 16.30 -9.21 -2.65
CA ASP A 526 15.65 -9.65 -3.89
C ASP A 526 14.13 -9.47 -3.77
N ASP A 527 13.65 -8.35 -4.28
CA ASP A 527 12.23 -8.09 -4.46
C ASP A 527 11.79 -8.30 -5.92
N VAL A 528 10.48 -8.40 -6.16
CA VAL A 528 9.91 -8.77 -7.46
C VAL A 528 8.87 -7.79 -7.96
N VAL A 529 8.83 -7.62 -9.29
CA VAL A 529 7.93 -6.69 -9.99
C VAL A 529 6.47 -6.91 -9.62
N SER A 530 5.99 -8.17 -9.54
CA SER A 530 4.59 -8.44 -9.27
C SER A 530 4.15 -7.96 -7.88
N ARG A 531 5.07 -7.93 -6.90
CA ARG A 531 4.79 -7.41 -5.56
C ARG A 531 4.68 -5.89 -5.57
N VAL A 532 5.67 -5.21 -6.17
CA VAL A 532 5.70 -3.74 -6.24
C VAL A 532 4.51 -3.20 -7.01
N LEU A 533 4.19 -3.83 -8.14
CA LEU A 533 3.08 -3.47 -9.03
C LEU A 533 1.77 -4.17 -8.69
N GLY A 534 1.71 -4.95 -7.60
CA GLY A 534 0.56 -5.79 -7.25
C GLY A 534 -0.73 -5.03 -6.94
N GLY A 535 -0.63 -3.72 -6.65
CA GLY A 535 -1.77 -2.80 -6.53
C GLY A 535 -2.35 -2.35 -7.88
N GLY A 536 -1.91 -2.95 -8.99
CA GLY A 536 -2.28 -2.63 -10.36
C GLY A 536 -1.17 -1.84 -11.06
N VAL A 537 -0.74 -2.30 -12.24
CA VAL A 537 0.32 -1.64 -13.03
C VAL A 537 -0.13 -0.24 -13.42
N ALA A 538 -1.37 -0.11 -13.91
CA ALA A 538 -1.94 1.17 -14.29
C ALA A 538 -2.07 2.11 -13.08
N ASN A 539 -2.56 1.58 -11.95
CA ASN A 539 -2.69 2.35 -10.72
C ASN A 539 -1.34 2.86 -10.21
N ARG A 540 -0.29 2.02 -10.18
CA ARG A 540 1.06 2.44 -9.76
C ARG A 540 1.70 3.44 -10.72
N TRP A 541 1.45 3.31 -12.02
CA TRP A 541 1.87 4.32 -12.99
C TRP A 541 1.19 5.67 -12.71
N LEU A 542 -0.14 5.68 -12.60
CA LEU A 542 -0.95 6.89 -12.36
C LEU A 542 -0.60 7.59 -11.05
N THR A 543 -0.46 6.82 -9.96
CA THR A 543 -0.31 7.39 -8.62
C THR A 543 1.14 7.69 -8.25
N ARG A 544 2.13 6.99 -8.83
CA ARG A 544 3.53 7.11 -8.39
C ARG A 544 4.50 7.65 -9.43
N LEU A 545 4.30 7.39 -10.73
CA LEU A 545 5.21 7.88 -11.79
C LEU A 545 4.70 9.18 -12.39
N ARG A 546 3.44 9.18 -12.82
CA ARG A 546 2.82 10.29 -13.52
C ARG A 546 2.95 11.64 -12.81
N PRO A 547 2.78 11.77 -11.47
CA PRO A 547 2.88 13.09 -10.82
C PRO A 547 4.24 13.77 -11.00
N ALA A 548 5.34 12.99 -10.94
CA ALA A 548 6.68 13.52 -11.15
C ALA A 548 6.95 13.86 -12.63
N GLN A 549 6.40 13.07 -13.56
CA GLN A 549 6.49 13.36 -15.00
C GLN A 549 5.69 14.61 -15.39
N GLU A 550 4.46 14.76 -14.90
CA GLU A 550 3.63 15.94 -15.15
C GLU A 550 4.26 17.20 -14.56
N TRP A 551 4.81 17.11 -13.34
CA TRP A 551 5.57 18.20 -12.75
C TRP A 551 6.77 18.60 -13.62
N ALA A 552 7.58 17.63 -14.06
CA ALA A 552 8.76 17.91 -14.89
C ALA A 552 8.37 18.55 -16.24
N SER A 553 7.30 18.05 -16.86
CA SER A 553 6.78 18.57 -18.14
C SER A 553 6.24 19.99 -17.99
N ALA A 554 5.50 20.26 -16.91
CA ALA A 554 4.94 21.58 -16.62
C ALA A 554 6.04 22.63 -16.38
N ARG A 555 7.16 22.26 -15.75
CA ARG A 555 8.31 23.15 -15.54
C ARG A 555 9.08 23.41 -16.84
N GLU A 556 9.12 22.45 -17.76
CA GLU A 556 9.68 22.70 -19.10
C GLU A 556 8.80 23.66 -19.92
N GLU A 557 7.47 23.48 -19.89
CA GLU A 557 6.55 24.36 -20.63
C GLU A 557 6.46 25.76 -20.01
N GLY A 558 6.41 25.84 -18.68
CA GLY A 558 6.46 27.10 -17.93
C GLY A 558 7.66 27.95 -18.33
N ARG A 559 8.84 27.31 -18.42
CA ARG A 559 10.09 27.94 -18.87
C ARG A 559 9.99 28.55 -20.25
N ARG A 560 9.42 27.81 -21.22
CA ARG A 560 9.22 28.31 -22.58
C ARG A 560 8.31 29.54 -22.57
N CYS A 561 7.26 29.51 -21.75
CA CYS A 561 6.32 30.62 -21.60
C CYS A 561 6.89 31.83 -20.82
N ALA A 562 7.67 31.61 -19.77
CA ALA A 562 8.24 32.67 -18.93
C ALA A 562 9.27 33.50 -19.72
N ALA A 563 10.08 32.83 -20.55
CA ALA A 563 10.98 33.47 -21.49
C ALA A 563 10.26 34.43 -22.46
N GLU A 564 8.99 34.16 -22.79
CA GLU A 564 8.17 35.01 -23.66
C GLU A 564 7.48 36.16 -22.92
N ARG A 565 7.21 36.01 -21.61
CA ARG A 565 6.34 36.93 -20.84
C ARG A 565 7.07 37.90 -19.91
N PHE A 566 8.39 37.78 -19.73
CA PHE A 566 9.19 38.65 -18.84
C PHE A 566 8.67 38.70 -17.38
N ASP A 567 8.11 37.61 -16.86
CA ASP A 567 7.72 37.51 -15.45
C ASP A 567 8.93 37.13 -14.59
N ALA A 568 9.47 38.12 -13.87
CA ALA A 568 10.68 37.96 -13.07
C ALA A 568 10.53 36.98 -11.89
N SER A 569 9.32 36.86 -11.32
CA SER A 569 9.08 35.97 -10.17
C SER A 569 9.02 34.51 -10.62
N ALA A 570 8.28 34.25 -11.70
CA ALA A 570 8.23 32.92 -12.32
C ALA A 570 9.62 32.48 -12.81
N ALA A 571 10.37 33.39 -13.43
CA ALA A 571 11.73 33.13 -13.88
C ALA A 571 12.69 32.78 -12.73
N ALA A 572 12.55 33.41 -11.55
CA ALA A 572 13.39 33.12 -10.39
C ALA A 572 13.16 31.71 -9.82
N ALA A 573 11.90 31.31 -9.66
CA ALA A 573 11.55 29.97 -9.17
C ALA A 573 11.98 28.87 -10.17
N GLU A 574 11.88 29.14 -11.47
CA GLU A 574 12.38 28.25 -12.51
C GLU A 574 13.90 28.14 -12.50
N ALA A 575 14.62 29.26 -12.38
CA ALA A 575 16.08 29.27 -12.28
C ALA A 575 16.58 28.47 -11.07
N GLU A 576 15.90 28.59 -9.92
CA GLU A 576 16.21 27.79 -8.74
C GLU A 576 16.03 26.28 -9.00
N THR A 577 14.93 25.88 -9.64
CA THR A 577 14.69 24.47 -9.99
C THR A 577 15.77 23.92 -10.94
N LEU A 578 16.15 24.71 -11.96
CA LEU A 578 17.20 24.32 -12.91
C LEU A 578 18.54 24.13 -12.21
N ARG A 579 18.89 25.05 -11.32
CA ARG A 579 20.11 24.97 -10.49
C ARG A 579 20.12 23.69 -9.66
N PHE A 580 19.00 23.29 -9.04
CA PHE A 580 18.93 22.04 -8.28
C PHE A 580 19.12 20.80 -9.16
N LEU A 581 18.52 20.77 -10.35
CA LEU A 581 18.70 19.66 -11.30
C LEU A 581 20.13 19.58 -11.83
N GLY A 582 20.74 20.73 -12.19
CA GLY A 582 22.14 20.84 -12.58
C GLY A 582 23.09 20.33 -11.49
N HIS A 583 22.88 20.78 -10.25
CA HIS A 583 23.64 20.32 -9.07
C HIS A 583 23.53 18.82 -8.86
N ALA A 584 22.32 18.26 -8.92
CA ALA A 584 22.11 16.81 -8.77
C ALA A 584 22.90 16.02 -9.82
N MET A 585 22.84 16.44 -11.09
CA MET A 585 23.57 15.77 -12.16
C MET A 585 25.08 15.88 -12.00
N ALA A 586 25.59 17.05 -11.59
CA ALA A 586 27.01 17.23 -11.30
C ALA A 586 27.46 16.32 -10.14
N ARG A 587 26.65 16.21 -9.09
CA ARG A 587 26.89 15.32 -7.94
C ARG A 587 26.95 13.84 -8.36
N PHE A 588 25.94 13.36 -9.08
CA PHE A 588 25.89 11.95 -9.51
C PHE A 588 27.08 11.60 -10.41
N ARG A 589 27.50 12.51 -11.28
CA ARG A 589 28.73 12.34 -12.08
C ARG A 589 29.99 12.24 -11.24
N ARG A 590 30.19 13.15 -10.29
CA ARG A 590 31.35 13.10 -9.38
C ARG A 590 31.40 11.75 -8.67
N ARG A 591 30.27 11.28 -8.14
CA ARG A 591 30.16 9.96 -7.51
C ARG A 591 30.40 8.81 -8.48
N ALA A 592 29.90 8.89 -9.70
CA ALA A 592 30.15 7.88 -10.72
C ALA A 592 31.64 7.77 -11.05
N VAL A 593 32.36 8.90 -11.12
CA VAL A 593 33.82 8.96 -11.29
C VAL A 593 34.55 8.37 -10.08
N GLU A 594 34.12 8.72 -8.86
CA GLU A 594 34.71 8.17 -7.61
C GLU A 594 34.53 6.66 -7.48
N ARG A 595 33.37 6.13 -7.89
CA ARG A 595 33.03 4.70 -7.78
C ARG A 595 33.58 3.87 -8.92
N SER A 596 33.83 4.47 -10.09
CA SER A 596 34.14 3.70 -11.28
C SER A 596 35.62 3.62 -11.59
N TYR A 597 36.08 2.38 -11.64
CA TYR A 597 37.14 1.83 -12.51
C TYR A 597 36.87 2.01 -14.03
N HIS A 598 35.83 2.77 -14.45
CA HIS A 598 35.47 3.03 -15.85
C HIS A 598 36.21 4.25 -16.39
N ARG A 599 37.03 4.03 -17.42
CA ARG A 599 37.87 5.07 -18.07
C ARG A 599 37.09 6.10 -18.91
N GLN A 600 35.77 5.95 -19.06
CA GLN A 600 34.98 6.91 -19.83
C GLN A 600 34.51 8.02 -18.91
N VAL A 601 35.27 9.12 -18.93
CA VAL A 601 34.85 10.40 -18.35
C VAL A 601 33.56 10.81 -19.08
N GLU A 602 32.45 10.90 -18.35
CA GLU A 602 31.23 11.48 -18.90
C GLU A 602 31.47 12.97 -19.20
N ALA A 603 31.04 13.43 -20.38
CA ALA A 603 31.12 14.85 -20.71
C ALA A 603 30.29 15.66 -19.72
N GLU A 604 30.83 16.80 -19.27
CA GLU A 604 30.08 17.75 -18.47
C GLU A 604 28.90 18.31 -19.27
N PHE A 605 27.84 18.71 -18.56
CA PHE A 605 26.73 19.40 -19.21
C PHE A 605 27.20 20.82 -19.44
N GLU A 606 26.96 21.34 -20.63
CA GLU A 606 27.39 22.70 -20.98
C GLU A 606 26.71 23.76 -20.10
N SER A 607 25.53 23.43 -19.55
CA SER A 607 24.79 24.30 -18.61
C SER A 607 23.77 23.52 -17.77
N ASP A 608 23.21 24.18 -16.76
CA ASP A 608 22.11 23.65 -15.94
C ASP A 608 20.85 23.39 -16.78
N GLU A 609 20.60 24.20 -17.81
CA GLU A 609 19.49 23.99 -18.75
C GLU A 609 19.66 22.71 -19.56
N ALA A 610 20.88 22.41 -20.00
CA ALA A 610 21.18 21.19 -20.73
C ALA A 610 20.99 19.95 -19.82
N ALA A 611 21.42 20.05 -18.56
CA ALA A 611 21.20 19.01 -17.56
C ALA A 611 19.70 18.78 -17.33
N ALA A 612 18.92 19.85 -17.12
CA ALA A 612 17.49 19.77 -16.89
C ALA A 612 16.73 19.19 -18.10
N ALA A 613 17.06 19.62 -19.32
CA ALA A 613 16.45 19.09 -20.54
C ALA A 613 16.72 17.59 -20.69
N TRP A 614 17.94 17.15 -20.40
CA TRP A 614 18.29 15.73 -20.39
C TRP A 614 17.48 14.95 -19.34
N VAL A 615 17.37 15.48 -18.12
CA VAL A 615 16.58 14.85 -17.04
C VAL A 615 15.12 14.67 -17.45
N VAL A 616 14.47 15.71 -18.01
CA VAL A 616 13.08 15.63 -18.47
C VAL A 616 12.93 14.56 -19.55
N ALA A 617 13.85 14.52 -20.53
CA ALA A 617 13.82 13.52 -21.60
C ALA A 617 13.90 12.08 -21.05
N GLN A 618 14.73 11.81 -20.03
CA GLN A 618 14.82 10.48 -19.40
C GLN A 618 13.52 10.09 -18.67
N VAL A 619 12.88 11.04 -17.99
CA VAL A 619 11.59 10.81 -17.31
C VAL A 619 10.48 10.51 -18.31
N GLU A 620 10.44 11.24 -19.42
CA GLU A 620 9.48 10.99 -20.50
C GLU A 620 9.69 9.61 -21.16
N GLU A 621 10.94 9.23 -21.38
CA GLU A 621 11.29 7.96 -22.03
C GLU A 621 10.77 6.75 -21.23
N LEU A 622 11.03 6.71 -19.93
CA LEU A 622 10.52 5.63 -19.08
C LEU A 622 9.00 5.66 -19.01
N THR A 623 8.39 6.85 -18.92
CA THR A 623 6.94 7.01 -18.86
C THR A 623 6.26 6.48 -20.13
N ARG A 624 6.81 6.81 -21.30
CA ARG A 624 6.33 6.33 -22.60
C ARG A 624 6.40 4.81 -22.70
N SER A 625 7.53 4.24 -22.29
CA SER A 625 7.74 2.79 -22.26
C SER A 625 6.79 2.10 -21.27
N SER A 626 6.55 2.74 -20.12
CA SER A 626 5.73 2.19 -19.04
C SER A 626 4.25 2.03 -19.42
N ARG A 627 3.72 2.93 -20.26
CA ARG A 627 2.32 2.88 -20.71
C ARG A 627 1.97 1.57 -21.43
N ALA A 628 2.93 0.95 -22.12
CA ALA A 628 2.72 -0.33 -22.79
C ALA A 628 2.45 -1.47 -21.79
N PHE A 629 3.07 -1.43 -20.60
CA PHE A 629 2.90 -2.45 -19.57
C PHE A 629 1.55 -2.38 -18.86
N CYS A 630 0.89 -1.20 -18.84
CA CYS A 630 -0.46 -1.07 -18.28
C CYS A 630 -1.46 -2.01 -18.97
N LYS A 631 -1.29 -2.26 -20.28
CA LYS A 631 -2.14 -3.19 -21.05
C LYS A 631 -1.86 -4.66 -20.72
N ARG A 632 -0.79 -4.96 -19.99
CA ARG A 632 -0.32 -6.31 -19.62
C ARG A 632 -0.40 -6.55 -18.12
N GLU A 633 -1.26 -5.82 -17.41
CA GLU A 633 -1.35 -5.86 -15.96
C GLU A 633 -1.56 -7.29 -15.42
N VAL A 634 -2.44 -8.08 -16.04
CA VAL A 634 -2.77 -9.44 -15.59
C VAL A 634 -1.54 -10.35 -15.62
N GLU A 635 -0.71 -10.21 -16.66
CA GLU A 635 0.52 -10.99 -16.83
C GLU A 635 1.58 -10.59 -15.81
N ILE A 636 1.77 -9.28 -15.60
CA ILE A 636 2.82 -8.73 -14.73
C ILE A 636 2.52 -8.95 -13.25
N THR A 637 1.28 -8.72 -12.84
CA THR A 637 0.88 -8.83 -11.42
C THR A 637 0.62 -10.27 -10.99
N HIS A 638 0.59 -11.19 -11.95
CA HIS A 638 0.32 -12.60 -11.74
C HIS A 638 -0.87 -12.84 -10.79
N LYS A 639 -1.97 -12.09 -10.93
CA LYS A 639 -3.15 -12.21 -10.04
C LYS A 639 -3.66 -13.65 -9.93
N SER A 640 -3.43 -14.48 -10.94
CA SER A 640 -3.67 -15.94 -10.92
C SER A 640 -2.70 -16.73 -10.03
N LEU A 641 -1.39 -16.41 -10.05
CA LEU A 641 -0.38 -17.04 -9.17
C LEU A 641 -0.52 -16.62 -7.71
N ILE A 642 -0.92 -15.38 -7.44
CA ILE A 642 -1.22 -14.92 -6.07
C ILE A 642 -2.40 -15.71 -5.50
N LYS A 643 -3.42 -15.99 -6.31
CA LYS A 643 -4.52 -16.90 -5.94
C LYS A 643 -4.01 -18.33 -5.69
N GLU A 644 -3.06 -18.81 -6.49
CA GLU A 644 -2.43 -20.15 -6.33
C GLU A 644 -1.54 -20.25 -5.08
N GLN A 645 -0.72 -19.25 -4.77
CA GLN A 645 0.08 -19.17 -3.53
C GLN A 645 -0.79 -19.10 -2.28
N ARG A 646 -1.93 -18.40 -2.35
CA ARG A 646 -2.93 -18.41 -1.27
C ARG A 646 -3.51 -19.81 -1.05
N LYS A 647 -3.72 -20.61 -2.11
CA LYS A 647 -4.12 -22.02 -2.00
C LYS A 647 -3.05 -22.90 -1.35
N LEU A 648 -1.76 -22.59 -1.55
CA LEU A 648 -0.64 -23.30 -0.93
C LEU A 648 -0.33 -22.83 0.52
N GLY A 649 -1.20 -22.06 1.15
CA GLY A 649 -1.06 -21.65 2.54
C GLY A 649 -0.02 -20.55 2.81
N GLY A 650 0.46 -19.85 1.77
CA GLY A 650 1.27 -18.63 1.88
C GLY A 650 2.63 -18.76 2.57
N LYS A 651 3.11 -19.98 2.87
CA LYS A 651 4.37 -20.23 3.59
C LYS A 651 5.60 -20.43 2.68
N ALA A 652 5.39 -20.86 1.44
CA ALA A 652 6.47 -20.98 0.47
C ALA A 652 6.37 -19.82 -0.53
N LYS A 653 7.51 -19.15 -0.82
CA LYS A 653 7.65 -18.44 -2.09
C LYS A 653 7.25 -19.45 -3.16
N SER A 654 6.37 -19.07 -4.11
CA SER A 654 6.05 -19.98 -5.21
C SER A 654 7.36 -20.54 -5.76
N PRO A 655 7.46 -21.85 -6.08
CA PRO A 655 8.65 -22.43 -6.69
C PRO A 655 9.18 -21.60 -7.87
N ARG A 656 8.29 -20.85 -8.55
CA ARG A 656 8.66 -19.90 -9.62
C ARG A 656 9.41 -18.67 -9.13
N VAL A 657 9.01 -18.08 -8.01
CA VAL A 657 9.72 -16.94 -7.39
C VAL A 657 11.09 -17.40 -6.90
N GLN A 658 11.17 -18.58 -6.28
CA GLN A 658 12.46 -19.18 -5.89
C GLN A 658 13.35 -19.43 -7.11
N ALA A 659 12.82 -20.06 -8.16
CA ALA A 659 13.56 -20.30 -9.40
C ALA A 659 14.03 -18.99 -10.06
N ALA A 660 13.23 -17.92 -10.04
CA ALA A 660 13.62 -16.61 -10.58
C ALA A 660 14.77 -15.97 -9.78
N VAL A 661 14.69 -16.05 -8.44
CA VAL A 661 15.77 -15.59 -7.55
C VAL A 661 17.05 -16.41 -7.77
N GLU A 662 16.95 -17.73 -7.84
CA GLU A 662 18.08 -18.62 -8.09
C GLU A 662 18.68 -18.43 -9.49
N GLN A 663 17.85 -18.27 -10.53
CA GLN A 663 18.29 -17.99 -11.89
C GLN A 663 19.08 -16.68 -11.95
N ARG A 664 18.60 -15.64 -11.26
CA ARG A 664 19.31 -14.37 -11.20
C ARG A 664 20.63 -14.48 -10.43
N ARG A 665 20.63 -15.16 -9.29
CA ARG A 665 21.84 -15.42 -8.53
C ARG A 665 22.89 -16.14 -9.40
N ALA A 666 22.47 -17.17 -10.12
CA ALA A 666 23.34 -17.89 -11.06
C ALA A 666 23.87 -16.99 -12.19
N ALA A 667 23.02 -16.12 -12.77
CA ALA A 667 23.46 -15.17 -13.80
C ALA A 667 24.47 -14.14 -13.26
N PHE A 668 24.26 -13.66 -12.03
CA PHE A 668 25.19 -12.76 -11.35
C PHE A 668 26.53 -13.44 -11.05
N ASP A 669 26.51 -14.68 -10.56
CA ASP A 669 27.72 -15.45 -10.28
C ASP A 669 28.53 -15.69 -11.57
N GLN A 670 27.86 -15.94 -12.71
CA GLN A 670 28.51 -16.05 -14.02
C GLN A 670 29.15 -14.73 -14.49
N LEU A 671 28.44 -13.60 -14.32
CA LEU A 671 28.97 -12.26 -14.63
C LEU A 671 30.20 -11.92 -13.78
N THR A 672 30.16 -12.28 -12.50
CA THR A 672 31.26 -12.03 -11.55
C THR A 672 32.47 -12.93 -11.87
N ALA A 673 32.24 -14.21 -12.17
CA ALA A 673 33.29 -15.13 -12.60
C ALA A 673 33.97 -14.69 -13.90
N ALA A 674 33.19 -14.18 -14.87
CA ALA A 674 33.73 -13.64 -16.12
C ALA A 674 34.61 -12.39 -15.91
N ARG A 675 34.32 -11.58 -14.88
CA ARG A 675 35.13 -10.41 -14.50
C ARG A 675 36.37 -10.76 -13.67
N GLY A 676 36.33 -11.85 -12.92
CA GLY A 676 37.42 -12.31 -12.05
C GLY A 676 38.49 -13.19 -12.74
N ALA A 677 38.28 -13.63 -13.97
CA ALA A 677 39.29 -14.39 -14.70
C ALA A 677 40.50 -13.50 -15.06
N PRO A 678 41.71 -13.78 -14.55
CA PRO A 678 42.90 -13.04 -14.94
C PRO A 678 43.08 -13.19 -16.45
N ARG A 679 43.07 -12.07 -17.18
CA ARG A 679 43.44 -12.07 -18.59
C ARG A 679 44.88 -12.57 -18.68
N THR A 680 45.07 -13.81 -19.11
CA THR A 680 46.37 -14.31 -19.53
C THR A 680 46.93 -13.33 -20.56
N PRO A 681 48.13 -12.77 -20.34
CA PRO A 681 48.74 -11.88 -21.32
C PRO A 681 48.84 -12.63 -22.64
N ALA A 682 48.29 -12.05 -23.70
CA ALA A 682 48.38 -12.60 -25.04
C ALA A 682 49.86 -12.86 -25.35
N GLY A 683 50.20 -14.14 -25.56
CA GLY A 683 51.52 -14.55 -25.97
C GLY A 683 51.93 -13.78 -27.21
N GLY A 684 53.03 -13.04 -27.11
CA GLY A 684 53.72 -12.52 -28.27
C GLY A 684 54.30 -13.69 -29.03
N ASP A 685 53.67 -14.04 -30.15
CA ASP A 685 54.32 -14.82 -31.18
C ASP A 685 55.44 -13.95 -31.78
N GLY A 686 56.65 -14.25 -31.34
CA GLY A 686 57.85 -13.91 -32.08
C GLY A 686 57.93 -14.80 -33.30
N ASP A 687 57.90 -14.18 -34.48
CA ASP A 687 58.60 -14.73 -35.64
C ASP A 687 59.12 -13.58 -36.51
N GLY A 688 60.39 -13.67 -36.89
CA GLY A 688 61.11 -12.61 -37.61
C GLY A 688 62.61 -12.67 -37.42
N GLY A 689 63.22 -13.81 -37.77
CA GLY A 689 64.67 -13.94 -37.89
C GLY A 689 65.24 -13.27 -39.16
N GLY A 690 66.54 -13.00 -39.15
CA GLY A 690 67.32 -12.68 -40.35
C GLY A 690 68.63 -11.95 -40.04
N GLY A 691 69.76 -12.63 -40.24
CA GLY A 691 71.11 -12.10 -40.01
C GLY A 691 71.60 -11.07 -41.05
N GLY A 692 72.69 -10.39 -40.68
CA GLY A 692 73.39 -9.37 -41.45
C GLY A 692 74.13 -8.42 -40.53
#